data_AF-A0A379LJM0-F1
#
_entry.id   AF-A0A379LJM0-F1
#
_cell.length_a   1.000
_cell.length_b   1.000
_cell.length_c   1.000
_cell.angle_alpha   90.00
_cell.angle_beta   90.00
_cell.angle_gamma   90.00
#
_symmetry.space_group_name_H-M   'P 1'
#
loop_
_entity.id
_entity.type
_entity.pdbx_description
1 polymer ?
#
loop_
_entity_poly.entity_id
_entity_poly.type
_entity_poly.pdbx_seq_one_letter_code
_entity_poly.pdbx_strand_id
1 'polypeptide(L)'
;MIFQHTARLGVDANFDANNYFKQGETRDIGSQIKGADNIIITSGGDFTGKAVSITSDNGIVGLQAGNDITLSEGRHTQNLSTANKTTDKGFLSKTTTQSRFDSQSDTAISSNIEGNKVIMDAGNDVNLTATNAISDKGTSIKAGNNANILAAQNTSSKSSESSTKKSGVFSSGGLGFTIGKQKTENDNTQTALTHTASNVGAIDGNVSIEAGNHIQQTGSNVIAGIGDRQSVDSSDTQRGNVVYQAKAVDIDNAMDKYTNQSEQKFKQSGLTVSVSNSLVDSAQNIDRLIDAAGNTSSPRMKGLAGVSAGLKAEALYGEGKQAAKALQTGNLKEVGNTRIQATIGSSKSQSNSQSYREQSQGSSIQAANNLAIIATGAGKDSNININASDITVGNNALFKTDNDLNIKGVAQNEQTRSNNKSSSFGIGAYASTNPGKEGASYGITANASKGKGHANSDGKTYAGSHTNIGGTTTFDIGNDVNITGGVLTTDELTGQVAGDLNMESLQDTYVYDSKQKNAGFSADIDLSGNAQANSLSINGGKTNIDADYAAVTEQTAIYTQKADLNVGGKGTFKGAAFTTASAEDNKSVFAQGIDTSNIENYSNYDAKAIAAGITIGKAKDTNPEASLNGIGYGTDSDSQTRTTKAGVTGMAGQSDVITATKDSLNDALSNSFDANTVNEELGAQVEITRAFGQEAPKAVGDFAVNKQVELLRQGKFEEAEKWAEDGVYRVALHTLVGALATGSIDGAVASGTTAVSVPALDNYLKEQGLDDTARKAVLLGFSASVGASIGGDTASTVSSFNQTDNNYLSHKQMQEWIKALEKTGSDPRRREQINSFYLKMGRYNPIRS
;
A
#
# COMPACT_ATOMS: atom_id res chain seq x y z
N MET A 1 -13.93 36.31 -37.55
CA MET A 1 -13.14 35.07 -37.38
C MET A 1 -11.69 35.40 -37.69
N ILE A 2 -10.79 35.08 -36.77
CA ILE A 2 -9.34 35.21 -36.95
C ILE A 2 -8.81 33.87 -37.50
N PHE A 3 -7.96 33.90 -38.54
CA PHE A 3 -7.57 32.69 -39.29
C PHE A 3 -6.76 31.70 -38.44
N GLN A 4 -7.07 30.40 -38.62
CA GLN A 4 -6.35 29.26 -38.05
C GLN A 4 -5.57 28.54 -39.15
N HIS A 5 -4.32 28.18 -38.89
CA HIS A 5 -3.56 27.25 -39.72
C HIS A 5 -3.14 26.05 -38.88
N THR A 6 -3.33 24.83 -39.38
CA THR A 6 -2.84 23.62 -38.71
C THR A 6 -1.56 23.17 -39.41
N ALA A 7 -0.43 23.25 -38.73
CA ALA A 7 0.82 22.67 -39.19
C ALA A 7 0.77 21.15 -39.02
N ARG A 8 1.33 20.40 -39.98
CA ARG A 8 1.42 18.95 -39.94
C ARG A 8 2.85 18.53 -40.27
N LEU A 9 3.45 17.71 -39.41
CA LEU A 9 4.73 17.05 -39.65
C LEU A 9 4.51 15.55 -39.54
N GLY A 10 5.14 14.76 -40.41
CA GLY A 10 5.04 13.31 -40.36
C GLY A 10 6.30 12.64 -40.90
N VAL A 11 6.72 11.59 -40.23
CA VAL A 11 7.81 10.70 -40.65
C VAL A 11 7.26 9.28 -40.63
N ASP A 12 7.26 8.61 -41.78
CA ASP A 12 6.87 7.21 -41.91
C ASP A 12 8.04 6.43 -42.53
N ALA A 13 8.57 5.47 -41.78
CA ALA A 13 9.53 4.49 -42.24
C ALA A 13 8.93 3.09 -42.03
N ASN A 14 8.42 2.50 -43.11
CA ASN A 14 7.71 1.24 -43.07
C ASN A 14 8.44 0.17 -43.89
N PHE A 15 9.03 -0.81 -43.20
CA PHE A 15 9.68 -1.96 -43.85
C PHE A 15 8.69 -3.10 -44.03
N ASP A 16 8.01 -3.50 -42.94
CA ASP A 16 6.92 -4.49 -42.94
C ASP A 16 6.01 -4.33 -41.70
N ALA A 17 4.94 -5.14 -41.61
CA ALA A 17 3.96 -5.08 -40.51
C ALA A 17 4.54 -5.31 -39.08
N ASN A 18 5.78 -5.80 -38.96
CA ASN A 18 6.50 -6.02 -37.71
C ASN A 18 7.68 -5.07 -37.51
N ASN A 19 8.03 -4.26 -38.51
CA ASN A 19 9.21 -3.40 -38.53
C ASN A 19 8.83 -2.06 -39.15
N TYR A 20 8.45 -1.10 -38.30
CA TYR A 20 8.08 0.23 -38.75
C TYR A 20 8.33 1.28 -37.66
N PHE A 21 8.45 2.52 -38.11
CA PHE A 21 8.47 3.72 -37.29
C PHE A 21 7.53 4.74 -37.93
N LYS A 22 6.50 5.16 -37.20
CA LYS A 22 5.53 6.15 -37.65
C LYS A 22 5.44 7.23 -36.60
N GLN A 23 5.72 8.46 -36.99
CA GLN A 23 5.57 9.63 -36.15
C GLN A 23 4.72 10.65 -36.89
N GLY A 24 3.74 11.22 -36.19
CA GLY A 24 2.95 12.33 -36.66
C GLY A 24 2.84 13.41 -35.59
N GLU A 25 2.75 14.65 -36.05
CA GLU A 25 2.49 15.80 -35.23
C GLU A 25 1.52 16.72 -35.96
N THR A 26 0.49 17.20 -35.26
CA THR A 26 -0.30 18.32 -35.73
C THR A 26 -0.34 19.41 -34.68
N ARG A 27 -0.33 20.67 -35.11
CA ARG A 27 -0.33 21.81 -34.21
C ARG A 27 -1.17 22.94 -34.79
N ASP A 28 -2.14 23.40 -34.02
CA ASP A 28 -2.86 24.63 -34.34
C ASP A 28 -1.97 25.86 -34.12
N ILE A 29 -1.96 26.74 -35.11
CA ILE A 29 -1.31 28.04 -35.08
C ILE A 29 -2.42 29.08 -35.20
N GLY A 30 -2.68 29.79 -34.09
CA GLY A 30 -3.61 30.92 -34.08
C GLY A 30 -2.95 32.20 -34.56
N SER A 31 -3.76 33.20 -34.89
CA SER A 31 -3.22 34.48 -35.35
C SER A 31 -2.62 35.29 -34.21
N GLN A 32 -1.74 36.22 -34.58
CA GLN A 32 -1.06 37.13 -33.67
C GLN A 32 -1.40 38.57 -34.05
N ILE A 33 -1.87 39.35 -33.09
CA ILE A 33 -2.14 40.78 -33.21
C ILE A 33 -1.32 41.47 -32.13
N LYS A 34 -0.41 42.37 -32.54
CA LYS A 34 0.47 43.11 -31.63
C LYS A 34 0.41 44.60 -31.94
N GLY A 35 0.35 45.42 -30.91
CA GLY A 35 0.31 46.87 -31.03
C GLY A 35 0.96 47.56 -29.83
N ALA A 36 1.52 48.74 -30.02
CA ALA A 36 2.09 49.52 -28.91
C ALA A 36 0.99 50.19 -28.05
N ASP A 37 -0.10 50.58 -28.69
CA ASP A 37 -1.26 51.27 -28.13
C ASP A 37 -2.52 50.39 -28.20
N ASN A 38 -3.71 50.99 -28.04
CA ASN A 38 -4.98 50.27 -27.97
C ASN A 38 -5.24 49.37 -29.18
N ILE A 39 -5.69 48.15 -28.91
CA ILE A 39 -6.25 47.20 -29.88
C ILE A 39 -7.73 47.04 -29.53
N ILE A 40 -8.62 47.56 -30.38
CA ILE A 40 -10.07 47.41 -30.22
C ILE A 40 -10.60 46.58 -31.38
N ILE A 41 -11.26 45.47 -31.06
CA ILE A 41 -11.89 44.57 -32.02
C ILE A 41 -13.38 44.55 -31.73
N THR A 42 -14.18 44.99 -32.71
CA THR A 42 -15.64 45.03 -32.59
C THR A 42 -16.27 44.11 -33.64
N SER A 43 -17.21 43.26 -33.23
CA SER A 43 -18.02 42.39 -34.07
C SER A 43 -19.50 42.68 -33.85
N GLY A 44 -20.28 42.82 -34.92
CA GLY A 44 -21.74 42.96 -34.82
C GLY A 44 -22.46 41.64 -34.46
N GLY A 45 -21.77 40.51 -34.55
CA GLY A 45 -22.23 39.19 -34.10
C GLY A 45 -21.22 38.61 -33.12
N ASP A 46 -20.70 37.42 -33.40
CA ASP A 46 -19.76 36.73 -32.51
C ASP A 46 -18.30 37.15 -32.77
N PHE A 47 -17.46 37.07 -31.75
CA PHE A 47 -16.00 37.09 -31.86
C PHE A 47 -15.44 35.74 -31.41
N THR A 48 -14.82 34.99 -32.32
CA THR A 48 -14.18 33.69 -32.01
C THR A 48 -12.68 33.75 -32.32
N GLY A 49 -11.87 33.37 -31.32
CA GLY A 49 -10.43 33.20 -31.41
C GLY A 49 -9.99 31.83 -30.90
N LYS A 50 -9.06 31.18 -31.60
CA LYS A 50 -8.52 29.87 -31.23
C LYS A 50 -6.99 29.91 -31.26
N ALA A 51 -6.35 29.56 -30.14
CA ALA A 51 -4.91 29.76 -29.91
C ALA A 51 -4.41 31.16 -30.31
N VAL A 52 -5.26 32.17 -30.15
CA VAL A 52 -4.98 33.54 -30.61
C VAL A 52 -4.05 34.23 -29.62
N SER A 53 -3.19 35.12 -30.10
CA SER A 53 -2.40 36.03 -29.27
C SER A 53 -2.73 37.47 -29.64
N ILE A 54 -3.28 38.25 -28.70
CA ILE A 54 -3.63 39.65 -28.86
C ILE A 54 -2.95 40.43 -27.73
N THR A 55 -1.90 41.18 -28.06
CA THR A 55 -1.05 41.85 -27.06
C THR A 55 -0.91 43.33 -27.38
N SER A 56 -1.18 44.19 -26.39
CA SER A 56 -0.89 45.63 -26.43
C SER A 56 0.17 45.98 -25.39
N ASP A 57 1.27 46.66 -25.76
CA ASP A 57 2.35 46.95 -24.82
C ASP A 57 1.96 47.97 -23.74
N ASN A 58 1.20 49.01 -24.10
CA ASN A 58 0.83 50.10 -23.18
C ASN A 58 -0.67 50.44 -23.19
N GLY A 59 -1.43 49.84 -24.09
CA GLY A 59 -2.81 50.18 -24.38
C GLY A 59 -3.83 49.15 -23.90
N ILE A 60 -5.09 49.45 -24.19
CA ILE A 60 -6.24 48.58 -23.91
C ILE A 60 -6.35 47.51 -25.00
N VAL A 61 -6.57 46.26 -24.61
CA VAL A 61 -7.12 45.23 -25.51
C VAL A 61 -8.61 45.09 -25.23
N GLY A 62 -9.43 45.60 -26.16
CA GLY A 62 -10.88 45.60 -26.08
C GLY A 62 -11.50 44.66 -27.11
N LEU A 63 -12.28 43.69 -26.65
CA LEU A 63 -13.07 42.77 -27.47
C LEU A 63 -14.55 43.08 -27.25
N GLN A 64 -15.26 43.44 -28.32
CA GLN A 64 -16.69 43.75 -28.28
C GLN A 64 -17.44 42.88 -29.28
N ALA A 65 -18.49 42.18 -28.84
CA ALA A 65 -19.31 41.33 -29.68
C ALA A 65 -20.80 41.62 -29.43
N GLY A 66 -21.59 41.72 -30.51
CA GLY A 66 -23.05 41.85 -30.42
C GLY A 66 -23.72 40.62 -29.80
N ASN A 67 -23.08 39.46 -29.91
CA ASN A 67 -23.52 38.18 -29.34
C ASN A 67 -22.43 37.64 -28.41
N ASP A 68 -21.60 36.68 -28.86
CA ASP A 68 -20.68 35.93 -28.01
C ASP A 68 -19.21 36.29 -28.24
N ILE A 69 -18.41 36.28 -27.17
CA ILE A 69 -16.95 36.22 -27.24
C ILE A 69 -16.53 34.80 -26.88
N THR A 70 -15.84 34.10 -27.78
CA THR A 70 -15.30 32.76 -27.53
C THR A 70 -13.80 32.72 -27.81
N LEU A 71 -13.02 32.48 -26.77
CA LEU A 71 -11.58 32.28 -26.83
C LEU A 71 -11.26 30.86 -26.37
N SER A 72 -10.87 30.01 -27.32
CA SER A 72 -10.61 28.60 -27.06
C SER A 72 -9.13 28.24 -27.24
N GLU A 73 -8.76 27.07 -26.74
CA GLU A 73 -7.45 26.50 -26.95
C GLU A 73 -7.25 26.05 -28.41
N GLY A 74 -6.01 26.13 -28.90
CA GLY A 74 -5.56 25.31 -30.02
C GLY A 74 -5.16 23.91 -29.54
N ARG A 75 -4.97 22.98 -30.48
CA ARG A 75 -4.55 21.61 -30.15
C ARG A 75 -3.16 21.32 -30.69
N HIS A 76 -2.34 20.66 -29.87
CA HIS A 76 -1.09 20.04 -30.26
C HIS A 76 -1.22 18.53 -30.07
N THR A 77 -1.27 17.79 -31.17
CA THR A 77 -1.35 16.34 -31.14
C THR A 77 -0.04 15.72 -31.59
N GLN A 78 0.40 14.68 -30.89
CA GLN A 78 1.54 13.87 -31.29
C GLN A 78 1.13 12.40 -31.26
N ASN A 79 1.61 11.65 -32.23
CA ASN A 79 1.45 10.21 -32.27
C ASN A 79 2.75 9.55 -32.69
N LEU A 80 3.12 8.49 -31.99
CA LEU A 80 4.29 7.68 -32.26
C LEU A 80 3.86 6.22 -32.20
N SER A 81 4.12 5.47 -33.27
CA SER A 81 3.86 4.05 -33.35
C SER A 81 5.11 3.37 -33.90
N THR A 82 5.65 2.43 -33.15
CA THR A 82 6.86 1.70 -33.53
C THR A 82 6.64 0.21 -33.36
N ALA A 83 7.18 -0.57 -34.29
CA ALA A 83 7.32 -2.01 -34.13
C ALA A 83 8.71 -2.42 -34.58
N ASN A 84 9.34 -3.30 -33.81
CA ASN A 84 10.61 -3.91 -34.17
C ASN A 84 10.56 -5.41 -33.86
N LYS A 85 11.01 -6.22 -34.82
CA LYS A 85 11.11 -7.66 -34.68
C LYS A 85 12.47 -8.16 -35.12
N THR A 86 13.28 -8.55 -34.13
CA THR A 86 14.59 -9.16 -34.35
C THR A 86 14.49 -10.69 -34.21
N THR A 87 15.22 -11.42 -35.05
CA THR A 87 15.38 -12.87 -34.90
C THR A 87 16.85 -13.25 -34.99
N ASP A 88 17.42 -13.63 -33.85
CA ASP A 88 18.78 -14.12 -33.74
C ASP A 88 18.78 -15.65 -33.84
N LYS A 89 19.65 -16.19 -34.70
CA LYS A 89 19.84 -17.62 -34.90
C LYS A 89 21.28 -17.99 -34.58
N GLY A 90 21.47 -18.89 -33.63
CA GLY A 90 22.72 -19.61 -33.40
C GLY A 90 22.66 -21.03 -33.95
N PHE A 91 23.73 -21.79 -33.77
CA PHE A 91 23.82 -23.18 -34.22
C PHE A 91 22.71 -24.07 -33.64
N LEU A 92 22.32 -23.87 -32.37
CA LEU A 92 21.29 -24.66 -31.67
C LEU A 92 20.21 -23.81 -30.99
N SER A 93 20.20 -22.49 -31.20
CA SER A 93 19.33 -21.55 -30.51
C SER A 93 18.66 -20.59 -31.48
N LYS A 94 17.43 -20.21 -31.18
CA LYS A 94 16.69 -19.17 -31.89
C LYS A 94 15.95 -18.30 -30.89
N THR A 95 16.20 -16.99 -30.94
CA THR A 95 15.50 -15.99 -30.15
C THR A 95 14.78 -15.04 -31.11
N THR A 96 13.48 -14.88 -30.96
CA THR A 96 12.69 -13.88 -31.66
C THR A 96 12.14 -12.91 -30.63
N THR A 97 12.55 -11.64 -30.72
CA THR A 97 12.04 -10.56 -29.88
C THR A 97 11.19 -9.66 -30.75
N GLN A 98 9.98 -9.36 -30.29
CA GLN A 98 9.08 -8.40 -30.91
C GLN A 98 8.69 -7.36 -29.88
N SER A 99 8.91 -6.10 -30.19
CA SER A 99 8.51 -4.97 -29.35
C SER A 99 7.60 -4.04 -30.15
N ARG A 100 6.54 -3.55 -29.52
CA ARG A 100 5.69 -2.48 -30.04
C ARG A 100 5.58 -1.38 -29.00
N PHE A 101 5.54 -0.16 -29.47
CA PHE A 101 5.29 1.00 -28.64
C PHE A 101 4.41 1.97 -29.39
N ASP A 102 3.29 2.32 -28.77
CA ASP A 102 2.33 3.29 -29.26
C ASP A 102 2.20 4.40 -28.21
N SER A 103 2.24 5.64 -28.66
CA SER A 103 2.01 6.81 -27.82
C SER A 103 1.19 7.81 -28.59
N GLN A 104 0.21 8.39 -27.90
CA GLN A 104 -0.61 9.47 -28.42
C GLN A 104 -0.73 10.54 -27.34
N SER A 105 -0.59 11.80 -27.70
CA SER A 105 -0.88 12.95 -26.85
C SER A 105 -1.72 13.96 -27.60
N ASP A 106 -2.59 14.65 -26.88
CA ASP A 106 -3.39 15.78 -27.36
C ASP A 106 -3.45 16.82 -26.24
N THR A 107 -2.70 17.91 -26.42
CA THR A 107 -2.55 18.96 -25.42
C THR A 107 -3.06 20.32 -25.92
N ALA A 108 -3.62 21.09 -25.00
CA ALA A 108 -4.14 22.43 -25.22
C ALA A 108 -3.00 23.45 -25.44
N ILE A 109 -3.23 24.38 -26.36
CA ILE A 109 -2.40 25.56 -26.61
C ILE A 109 -3.25 26.77 -26.25
N SER A 110 -2.85 27.49 -25.20
CA SER A 110 -3.64 28.62 -24.70
C SER A 110 -3.78 29.79 -25.67
N SER A 111 -4.93 30.47 -25.61
CA SER A 111 -5.08 31.82 -26.16
C SER A 111 -4.54 32.85 -25.16
N ASN A 112 -3.94 33.95 -25.64
CA ASN A 112 -3.31 34.97 -24.81
C ASN A 112 -3.83 36.36 -25.19
N ILE A 113 -4.50 37.02 -24.26
CA ILE A 113 -5.04 38.38 -24.38
C ILE A 113 -4.38 39.23 -23.30
N GLU A 114 -3.52 40.15 -23.72
CA GLU A 114 -2.63 40.87 -22.81
C GLU A 114 -2.63 42.37 -23.11
N GLY A 115 -2.71 43.21 -22.08
CA GLY A 115 -2.51 44.65 -22.26
C GLY A 115 -2.58 45.44 -20.96
N ASN A 116 -2.43 46.76 -21.05
CA ASN A 116 -2.56 47.62 -19.88
C ASN A 116 -3.94 47.51 -19.23
N LYS A 117 -4.99 47.34 -20.05
CA LYS A 117 -6.31 46.83 -19.61
C LYS A 117 -6.81 45.79 -20.59
N VAL A 118 -7.54 44.81 -20.09
CA VAL A 118 -8.27 43.84 -20.91
C VAL A 118 -9.76 44.03 -20.66
N ILE A 119 -10.53 44.27 -21.73
CA ILE A 119 -11.98 44.48 -21.67
C ILE A 119 -12.65 43.53 -22.65
N MET A 120 -13.58 42.71 -22.17
CA MET A 120 -14.42 41.83 -22.99
C MET A 120 -15.88 42.17 -22.73
N ASP A 121 -16.61 42.56 -23.76
CA ASP A 121 -18.03 42.95 -23.67
C ASP A 121 -18.84 42.19 -24.74
N ALA A 122 -19.67 41.26 -24.29
CA ALA A 122 -20.47 40.39 -25.13
C ALA A 122 -21.97 40.60 -24.83
N GLY A 123 -22.78 40.74 -25.88
CA GLY A 123 -24.23 40.84 -25.75
C GLY A 123 -24.90 39.60 -25.15
N ASN A 124 -24.26 38.43 -25.26
CA ASN A 124 -24.71 37.15 -24.72
C ASN A 124 -23.62 36.53 -23.84
N ASP A 125 -22.74 35.69 -24.36
CA ASP A 125 -21.80 34.91 -23.54
C ASP A 125 -20.33 35.28 -23.74
N VAL A 126 -19.53 35.18 -22.67
CA VAL A 126 -18.06 35.16 -22.75
C VAL A 126 -17.56 33.77 -22.37
N ASN A 127 -16.90 33.08 -23.30
CA ASN A 127 -16.39 31.73 -23.13
C ASN A 127 -14.87 31.72 -23.25
N LEU A 128 -14.18 31.44 -22.15
CA LEU A 128 -12.73 31.32 -22.07
C LEU A 128 -12.37 29.86 -21.77
N THR A 129 -11.62 29.21 -22.66
CA THR A 129 -11.12 27.84 -22.45
C THR A 129 -9.61 27.81 -22.66
N ALA A 130 -8.88 27.37 -21.63
CA ALA A 130 -7.43 27.54 -21.48
C ALA A 130 -6.93 28.90 -22.02
N THR A 131 -7.52 30.00 -21.58
CA THR A 131 -7.19 31.34 -22.05
C THR A 131 -6.54 32.15 -20.95
N ASN A 132 -5.47 32.86 -21.29
CA ASN A 132 -4.83 33.86 -20.45
C ASN A 132 -5.40 35.23 -20.83
N ALA A 133 -6.19 35.85 -19.95
CA ALA A 133 -6.70 37.22 -20.08
C ALA A 133 -6.09 38.06 -18.96
N ILE A 134 -4.92 38.63 -19.21
CA ILE A 134 -4.06 39.23 -18.19
C ILE A 134 -3.85 40.71 -18.50
N SER A 135 -3.97 41.56 -17.49
CA SER A 135 -3.72 42.98 -17.63
C SER A 135 -2.79 43.56 -16.58
N ASP A 136 -2.25 44.74 -16.86
CA ASP A 136 -1.50 45.49 -15.85
C ASP A 136 -2.43 46.21 -14.88
N LYS A 137 -3.44 46.95 -15.37
CA LYS A 137 -4.25 47.90 -14.59
C LYS A 137 -5.72 47.50 -14.43
N GLY A 138 -6.15 46.40 -15.04
CA GLY A 138 -7.48 45.86 -14.77
C GLY A 138 -8.07 45.05 -15.92
N THR A 139 -8.76 43.98 -15.53
CA THR A 139 -9.44 43.07 -16.45
C THR A 139 -10.94 43.11 -16.17
N SER A 140 -11.74 43.38 -17.20
CA SER A 140 -13.21 43.43 -17.10
C SER A 140 -13.82 42.49 -18.13
N ILE A 141 -14.67 41.59 -17.65
CA ILE A 141 -15.45 40.65 -18.45
C ILE A 141 -16.92 40.95 -18.20
N LYS A 142 -17.65 41.29 -19.25
CA LYS A 142 -19.08 41.55 -19.21
C LYS A 142 -19.80 40.68 -20.22
N ALA A 143 -20.75 39.89 -19.74
CA ALA A 143 -21.61 39.02 -20.54
C ALA A 143 -23.08 39.35 -20.29
N GLY A 144 -23.89 39.47 -21.34
CA GLY A 144 -25.34 39.63 -21.18
C GLY A 144 -26.03 38.44 -20.51
N ASN A 145 -25.47 37.23 -20.65
CA ASN A 145 -25.96 35.98 -20.11
C ASN A 145 -24.91 35.31 -19.23
N ASN A 146 -23.92 34.60 -19.79
CA ASN A 146 -23.00 33.77 -19.01
C ASN A 146 -21.53 34.11 -19.24
N ALA A 147 -20.71 34.02 -18.20
CA ALA A 147 -19.26 34.10 -18.29
C ALA A 147 -18.63 32.76 -17.83
N ASN A 148 -18.00 32.05 -18.75
CA ASN A 148 -17.41 30.73 -18.52
C ASN A 148 -15.88 30.82 -18.59
N ILE A 149 -15.19 30.43 -17.51
CA ILE A 149 -13.73 30.42 -17.37
C ILE A 149 -13.29 28.99 -17.08
N LEU A 150 -12.95 28.26 -18.14
CA LEU A 150 -12.84 26.80 -18.13
C LEU A 150 -11.42 26.32 -18.43
N ALA A 151 -11.03 25.22 -17.80
CA ALA A 151 -9.83 24.49 -18.16
C ALA A 151 -10.06 23.62 -19.40
N ALA A 152 -9.06 23.53 -20.29
CA ALA A 152 -9.08 22.61 -21.42
C ALA A 152 -8.60 21.20 -21.00
N GLN A 153 -9.21 20.16 -21.56
CA GLN A 153 -8.80 18.78 -21.33
C GLN A 153 -7.66 18.34 -22.26
N ASN A 154 -6.63 17.76 -21.65
CA ASN A 154 -5.50 17.13 -22.29
C ASN A 154 -5.59 15.61 -22.14
N THR A 155 -5.19 14.86 -23.16
CA THR A 155 -5.13 13.40 -23.08
C THR A 155 -3.74 12.89 -23.45
N SER A 156 -3.32 11.83 -22.79
CA SER A 156 -2.12 11.07 -23.15
C SER A 156 -2.40 9.59 -23.00
N SER A 157 -1.96 8.80 -23.96
CA SER A 157 -1.96 7.34 -23.93
C SER A 157 -0.60 6.81 -24.33
N LYS A 158 -0.11 5.81 -23.61
CA LYS A 158 1.12 5.07 -23.92
C LYS A 158 0.84 3.59 -23.77
N SER A 159 1.17 2.81 -24.78
CA SER A 159 1.12 1.36 -24.75
C SER A 159 2.48 0.79 -25.17
N SER A 160 2.96 -0.20 -24.44
CA SER A 160 4.16 -0.95 -24.79
C SER A 160 3.89 -2.43 -24.68
N GLU A 161 4.15 -3.15 -25.76
CA GLU A 161 4.08 -4.61 -25.81
C GLU A 161 5.48 -5.16 -26.08
N SER A 162 5.88 -6.20 -25.36
CA SER A 162 7.12 -6.92 -25.64
C SER A 162 6.88 -8.42 -25.58
N SER A 163 7.32 -9.16 -26.60
CA SER A 163 7.18 -10.61 -26.70
C SER A 163 8.51 -11.22 -27.08
N THR A 164 9.12 -11.99 -26.18
CA THR A 164 10.37 -12.72 -26.42
C THR A 164 10.08 -14.21 -26.50
N LYS A 165 10.39 -14.83 -27.64
CA LYS A 165 10.24 -16.27 -27.90
C LYS A 165 11.63 -16.89 -28.08
N LYS A 166 12.03 -17.80 -27.20
CA LYS A 166 13.24 -18.60 -27.34
C LYS A 166 12.88 -20.03 -27.73
N SER A 167 13.70 -20.65 -28.58
CA SER A 167 13.61 -22.06 -28.92
C SER A 167 14.99 -22.67 -29.13
N GLY A 168 15.14 -23.96 -28.87
CA GLY A 168 16.44 -24.64 -28.89
C GLY A 168 17.13 -24.53 -27.54
N VAL A 169 18.45 -24.36 -27.52
CA VAL A 169 19.27 -24.27 -26.29
C VAL A 169 19.33 -22.82 -25.80
N PHE A 170 18.95 -22.58 -24.55
CA PHE A 170 19.08 -21.27 -23.89
C PHE A 170 19.51 -21.43 -22.43
N SER A 171 20.16 -20.42 -21.86
CA SER A 171 20.56 -20.43 -20.44
C SER A 171 19.33 -20.47 -19.53
N SER A 172 19.41 -21.27 -18.46
CA SER A 172 18.41 -21.33 -17.39
C SER A 172 18.84 -20.60 -16.11
N GLY A 173 19.88 -19.76 -16.18
CA GLY A 173 20.55 -19.17 -15.02
C GLY A 173 21.62 -20.08 -14.41
N GLY A 174 22.66 -19.50 -13.81
CA GLY A 174 23.80 -20.24 -13.26
C GLY A 174 24.55 -21.07 -14.31
N LEU A 175 24.99 -22.27 -13.92
CA LEU A 175 25.68 -23.24 -14.81
C LEU A 175 24.72 -24.11 -15.65
N GLY A 176 23.42 -23.81 -15.68
CA GLY A 176 22.40 -24.62 -16.36
C GLY A 176 21.97 -24.14 -17.75
N PHE A 177 21.47 -25.06 -18.56
CA PHE A 177 20.85 -24.78 -19.86
C PHE A 177 19.51 -25.50 -20.01
N THR A 178 18.59 -24.93 -20.79
CA THR A 178 17.33 -25.56 -21.19
C THR A 178 17.29 -25.75 -22.70
N ILE A 179 16.89 -26.94 -23.13
CA ILE A 179 16.57 -27.27 -24.52
C ILE A 179 15.06 -27.30 -24.65
N GLY A 180 14.45 -26.32 -25.29
CA GLY A 180 13.00 -26.24 -25.33
C GLY A 180 12.43 -25.02 -26.02
N LYS A 181 11.31 -24.54 -25.50
CA LYS A 181 10.62 -23.31 -25.92
C LYS A 181 10.34 -22.46 -24.68
N GLN A 182 10.54 -21.16 -24.79
CA GLN A 182 10.20 -20.17 -23.78
C GLN A 182 9.50 -18.98 -24.45
N LYS A 183 8.48 -18.44 -23.79
CA LYS A 183 7.78 -17.22 -24.20
C LYS A 183 7.60 -16.32 -22.98
N THR A 184 8.05 -15.08 -23.08
CA THR A 184 7.80 -14.00 -22.11
C THR A 184 7.06 -12.89 -22.83
N GLU A 185 5.95 -12.41 -22.25
CA GLU A 185 5.19 -11.25 -22.74
C GLU A 185 5.02 -10.23 -21.62
N ASN A 186 5.24 -8.96 -21.91
CA ASN A 186 4.92 -7.85 -21.03
C ASN A 186 4.14 -6.81 -21.82
N ASP A 187 2.94 -6.51 -21.34
CA ASP A 187 2.00 -5.56 -21.94
C ASP A 187 1.73 -4.48 -20.89
N ASN A 188 1.93 -3.21 -21.22
CA ASN A 188 1.71 -2.09 -20.30
C ASN A 188 0.98 -0.98 -21.03
N THR A 189 -0.12 -0.49 -20.46
CA THR A 189 -0.92 0.61 -21.02
C THR A 189 -1.21 1.64 -19.96
N GLN A 190 -0.93 2.90 -20.28
CA GLN A 190 -1.12 4.05 -19.40
C GLN A 190 -1.99 5.07 -20.12
N THR A 191 -2.96 5.63 -19.41
CA THR A 191 -3.74 6.79 -19.89
C THR A 191 -3.77 7.87 -18.82
N ALA A 192 -3.76 9.12 -19.27
CA ALA A 192 -3.89 10.29 -18.42
C ALA A 192 -4.84 11.28 -19.09
N LEU A 193 -5.80 11.80 -18.31
CA LEU A 193 -6.60 12.98 -18.60
C LEU A 193 -6.13 14.07 -17.63
N THR A 194 -5.62 15.18 -18.15
CA THR A 194 -5.20 16.33 -17.34
C THR A 194 -5.83 17.62 -17.84
N HIS A 195 -5.66 18.72 -17.12
CA HIS A 195 -6.29 19.99 -17.48
C HIS A 195 -5.27 21.13 -17.67
N THR A 196 -5.55 22.05 -18.60
CA THR A 196 -4.84 23.33 -18.76
C THR A 196 -5.80 24.46 -18.38
N ALA A 197 -5.49 25.15 -17.29
CA ALA A 197 -6.30 26.22 -16.73
C ALA A 197 -6.48 27.43 -17.66
N SER A 198 -7.59 28.15 -17.49
CA SER A 198 -7.68 29.57 -17.89
C SER A 198 -7.16 30.45 -16.76
N ASN A 199 -6.55 31.58 -17.10
CA ASN A 199 -6.03 32.55 -16.13
C ASN A 199 -6.58 33.93 -16.47
N VAL A 200 -7.42 34.49 -15.60
CA VAL A 200 -7.93 35.87 -15.72
C VAL A 200 -7.29 36.70 -14.63
N GLY A 201 -6.59 37.78 -14.97
CA GLY A 201 -5.90 38.52 -13.91
C GLY A 201 -5.52 39.96 -14.21
N ALA A 202 -5.19 40.67 -13.13
CA ALA A 202 -4.67 42.03 -13.15
C ALA A 202 -3.48 42.15 -12.19
N ILE A 203 -2.32 42.60 -12.67
CA ILE A 203 -1.10 42.71 -11.87
C ILE A 203 -1.21 43.84 -10.83
N ASP A 204 -1.70 45.00 -11.25
CA ASP A 204 -1.70 46.27 -10.52
C ASP A 204 -3.09 46.93 -10.58
N GLY A 205 -4.14 46.11 -10.65
CA GLY A 205 -5.52 46.54 -10.86
C GLY A 205 -6.55 45.56 -10.33
N ASN A 206 -7.81 45.76 -10.70
CA ASN A 206 -8.93 44.93 -10.30
C ASN A 206 -9.30 43.92 -11.39
N VAL A 207 -9.95 42.82 -10.98
CA VAL A 207 -10.68 41.94 -11.89
C VAL A 207 -12.18 42.05 -11.61
N SER A 208 -12.98 42.29 -12.64
CA SER A 208 -14.44 42.34 -12.57
C SER A 208 -15.04 41.41 -13.61
N ILE A 209 -15.90 40.50 -13.16
CA ILE A 209 -16.61 39.52 -13.99
C ILE A 209 -18.10 39.70 -13.71
N GLU A 210 -18.82 40.18 -14.71
CA GLU A 210 -20.25 40.47 -14.63
C GLU A 210 -21.00 39.66 -15.70
N ALA A 211 -22.03 38.92 -15.28
CA ALA A 211 -22.87 38.13 -16.17
C ALA A 211 -24.35 38.35 -15.82
N GLY A 212 -25.23 38.51 -16.81
CA GLY A 212 -26.67 38.69 -16.55
C GLY A 212 -27.38 37.45 -16.00
N ASN A 213 -26.74 36.27 -16.06
CA ASN A 213 -27.27 34.99 -15.61
C ASN A 213 -26.27 34.20 -14.75
N HIS A 214 -25.18 33.66 -15.31
CA HIS A 214 -24.32 32.71 -14.61
C HIS A 214 -22.83 32.99 -14.80
N ILE A 215 -22.03 32.85 -13.73
CA ILE A 215 -20.57 32.76 -13.84
C ILE A 215 -20.12 31.36 -13.47
N GLN A 216 -19.42 30.69 -14.39
CA GLN A 216 -18.78 29.39 -14.15
C GLN A 216 -17.27 29.54 -14.23
N GLN A 217 -16.57 29.11 -13.18
CA GLN A 217 -15.13 28.90 -13.17
C GLN A 217 -14.85 27.43 -12.91
N THR A 218 -14.01 26.78 -13.73
CA THR A 218 -13.70 25.35 -13.56
C THR A 218 -12.22 25.09 -13.81
N GLY A 219 -11.51 24.55 -12.81
CA GLY A 219 -10.07 24.27 -12.86
C GLY A 219 -9.22 25.46 -13.33
N SER A 220 -9.63 26.68 -12.98
CA SER A 220 -9.09 27.92 -13.55
C SER A 220 -8.77 28.94 -12.46
N ASN A 221 -8.01 29.99 -12.81
CA ASN A 221 -7.49 30.95 -11.84
C ASN A 221 -7.97 32.36 -12.13
N VAL A 222 -8.35 33.08 -11.08
CA VAL A 222 -8.65 34.52 -11.11
C VAL A 222 -7.81 35.26 -10.08
N ILE A 223 -7.03 36.25 -10.53
CA ILE A 223 -6.00 36.87 -9.68
C ILE A 223 -5.99 38.40 -9.83
N ALA A 224 -6.09 39.15 -8.74
CA ALA A 224 -5.94 40.61 -8.74
C ALA A 224 -4.88 41.08 -7.72
N GLY A 225 -3.96 41.94 -8.18
CA GLY A 225 -3.02 42.67 -7.31
C GLY A 225 -1.71 41.94 -7.01
N ILE A 226 -1.08 41.32 -8.01
CA ILE A 226 0.19 40.55 -7.91
C ILE A 226 1.44 41.46 -7.68
N GLY A 227 1.33 42.78 -7.82
CA GLY A 227 2.47 43.70 -7.73
C GLY A 227 3.18 43.78 -6.36
N ASP A 228 4.48 44.11 -6.36
CA ASP A 228 5.48 44.13 -5.26
C ASP A 228 5.22 45.14 -4.10
N ARG A 229 3.95 45.39 -3.74
CA ARG A 229 3.60 46.26 -2.61
C ARG A 229 2.97 45.44 -1.50
N GLN A 230 3.76 45.16 -0.46
CA GLN A 230 3.38 44.45 0.78
C GLN A 230 2.27 45.10 1.63
N SER A 231 1.66 46.21 1.21
CA SER A 231 0.46 46.72 1.86
C SER A 231 -0.42 47.45 0.84
N VAL A 232 -1.55 46.84 0.49
CA VAL A 232 -2.66 47.55 -0.17
C VAL A 232 -3.58 48.01 0.94
N ASP A 233 -3.80 49.33 1.04
CA ASP A 233 -4.81 49.91 1.93
C ASP A 233 -6.16 49.24 1.63
N SER A 234 -6.86 48.75 2.66
CA SER A 234 -8.15 48.07 2.51
C SER A 234 -9.24 48.95 1.89
N SER A 235 -9.05 50.28 1.91
CA SER A 235 -9.91 51.27 1.26
C SER A 235 -9.57 51.56 -0.21
N ASP A 236 -8.48 51.00 -0.75
CA ASP A 236 -8.08 51.18 -2.15
C ASP A 236 -9.01 50.42 -3.11
N THR A 237 -10.07 51.10 -3.54
CA THR A 237 -11.03 50.60 -4.54
C THR A 237 -10.43 50.45 -5.94
N GLN A 238 -9.24 50.99 -6.20
CA GLN A 238 -8.66 51.02 -7.54
C GLN A 238 -7.83 49.77 -7.85
N ARG A 239 -7.46 48.96 -6.86
CA ARG A 239 -6.50 47.87 -7.05
C ARG A 239 -6.73 46.65 -6.15
N GLY A 240 -6.37 45.48 -6.67
CA GLY A 240 -6.32 44.22 -5.93
C GLY A 240 -7.68 43.62 -5.58
N ASN A 241 -8.77 44.20 -6.09
CA ASN A 241 -10.12 43.73 -5.83
C ASN A 241 -10.57 42.74 -6.92
N VAL A 242 -11.32 41.72 -6.50
CA VAL A 242 -12.00 40.77 -7.40
C VAL A 242 -13.50 40.88 -7.16
N VAL A 243 -14.29 41.00 -8.24
CA VAL A 243 -15.75 41.06 -8.18
C VAL A 243 -16.36 40.05 -9.15
N TYR A 244 -17.25 39.21 -8.61
CA TYR A 244 -18.17 38.37 -9.35
C TYR A 244 -19.60 38.88 -9.13
N GLN A 245 -20.31 39.15 -10.21
CA GLN A 245 -21.72 39.55 -10.14
C GLN A 245 -22.53 38.80 -11.20
N ALA A 246 -23.47 37.97 -10.74
CA ALA A 246 -24.40 37.26 -11.59
C ALA A 246 -25.70 36.91 -10.85
N LYS A 247 -26.58 36.12 -11.48
CA LYS A 247 -27.69 35.49 -10.75
C LYS A 247 -27.23 34.26 -9.99
N ALA A 248 -26.26 33.51 -10.50
CA ALA A 248 -25.62 32.37 -9.85
C ALA A 248 -24.11 32.34 -10.12
N VAL A 249 -23.32 31.74 -9.23
CA VAL A 249 -21.86 31.62 -9.36
C VAL A 249 -21.40 30.23 -8.96
N ASP A 250 -20.72 29.53 -9.87
CA ASP A 250 -20.12 28.21 -9.65
C ASP A 250 -18.59 28.29 -9.81
N ILE A 251 -17.86 27.88 -8.77
CA ILE A 251 -16.39 27.82 -8.71
C ILE A 251 -16.01 26.37 -8.42
N ASP A 252 -15.69 25.64 -9.49
CA ASP A 252 -15.53 24.20 -9.49
C ASP A 252 -14.09 23.74 -9.74
N ASN A 253 -13.79 22.53 -9.30
CA ASN A 253 -12.60 21.82 -9.70
C ASN A 253 -12.78 21.13 -11.07
N ALA A 254 -11.66 20.86 -11.72
CA ALA A 254 -11.56 19.83 -12.75
C ALA A 254 -11.04 18.52 -12.13
N MET A 255 -11.25 17.38 -12.79
CA MET A 255 -10.83 16.07 -12.26
C MET A 255 -9.87 15.38 -13.22
N ASP A 256 -8.59 15.37 -12.89
CA ASP A 256 -7.58 14.58 -13.58
C ASP A 256 -7.82 13.09 -13.34
N LYS A 257 -7.53 12.26 -14.35
CA LYS A 257 -7.72 10.81 -14.28
C LYS A 257 -6.51 10.08 -14.80
N TYR A 258 -6.07 9.08 -14.05
CA TYR A 258 -4.92 8.25 -14.38
C TYR A 258 -5.31 6.79 -14.35
N THR A 259 -4.94 6.05 -15.41
CA THR A 259 -5.12 4.59 -15.46
C THR A 259 -3.82 3.93 -15.83
N ASN A 260 -3.46 2.85 -15.14
CA ASN A 260 -2.32 2.01 -15.50
C ASN A 260 -2.77 0.55 -15.55
N GLN A 261 -2.38 -0.17 -16.59
CA GLN A 261 -2.67 -1.59 -16.76
C GLN A 261 -1.39 -2.30 -17.15
N SER A 262 -0.98 -3.29 -16.37
CA SER A 262 0.25 -4.05 -16.58
C SER A 262 -0.06 -5.54 -16.54
N GLU A 263 0.34 -6.26 -17.58
CA GLU A 263 0.19 -7.70 -17.69
C GLU A 263 1.52 -8.35 -18.04
N GLN A 264 1.91 -9.36 -17.27
CA GLN A 264 3.10 -10.16 -17.55
C GLN A 264 2.70 -11.63 -17.71
N LYS A 265 3.21 -12.28 -18.75
CA LYS A 265 2.98 -13.71 -19.04
C LYS A 265 4.30 -14.41 -19.27
N PHE A 266 4.46 -15.57 -18.66
CA PHE A 266 5.60 -16.45 -18.88
C PHE A 266 5.12 -17.87 -19.18
N LYS A 267 5.73 -18.51 -20.17
CA LYS A 267 5.51 -19.93 -20.51
C LYS A 267 6.84 -20.56 -20.91
N GLN A 268 7.19 -21.69 -20.31
CA GLN A 268 8.36 -22.47 -20.69
C GLN A 268 7.99 -23.95 -20.78
N SER A 269 8.61 -24.66 -21.72
CA SER A 269 8.55 -26.12 -21.82
C SER A 269 9.85 -26.65 -22.42
N GLY A 270 10.46 -27.66 -21.82
CA GLY A 270 11.71 -28.21 -22.33
C GLY A 270 12.44 -29.12 -21.36
N LEU A 271 13.61 -29.60 -21.79
CA LEU A 271 14.58 -30.32 -20.98
C LEU A 271 15.56 -29.31 -20.37
N THR A 272 15.50 -29.09 -19.06
CA THR A 272 16.44 -28.27 -18.30
C THR A 272 17.53 -29.15 -17.69
N VAL A 273 18.79 -28.86 -17.98
CA VAL A 273 19.96 -29.45 -17.32
C VAL A 273 20.57 -28.41 -16.39
N SER A 274 20.67 -28.71 -15.11
CA SER A 274 21.25 -27.81 -14.11
C SER A 274 22.25 -28.54 -13.22
N VAL A 275 23.25 -27.78 -12.76
CA VAL A 275 24.23 -28.24 -11.76
C VAL A 275 24.02 -27.39 -10.51
N SER A 276 23.61 -28.03 -9.41
CA SER A 276 23.55 -27.40 -8.09
C SER A 276 24.66 -27.96 -7.20
N ASN A 277 25.16 -27.14 -6.28
CA ASN A 277 26.18 -27.53 -5.31
C ASN A 277 25.64 -27.31 -3.88
N SER A 278 25.66 -28.36 -3.05
CA SER A 278 24.87 -28.43 -1.81
C SER A 278 25.44 -27.67 -0.61
N LEU A 279 26.45 -26.81 -0.76
CA LEU A 279 27.15 -26.17 0.37
C LEU A 279 26.75 -24.73 0.67
N VAL A 280 25.84 -24.15 -0.11
CA VAL A 280 25.35 -22.79 0.13
C VAL A 280 24.06 -22.79 0.96
N ASP A 281 23.33 -23.92 1.02
CA ASP A 281 21.96 -23.97 1.56
C ASP A 281 21.88 -24.04 3.11
N SER A 282 22.91 -24.54 3.80
CA SER A 282 22.88 -24.67 5.27
C SER A 282 23.13 -23.36 6.02
N ALA A 283 23.85 -22.40 5.43
CA ALA A 283 24.11 -21.08 6.03
C ALA A 283 22.94 -20.10 5.80
N GLN A 284 22.31 -20.15 4.61
CA GLN A 284 21.19 -19.26 4.25
C GLN A 284 19.95 -19.43 5.13
N ASN A 285 19.75 -20.60 5.76
CA ASN A 285 18.61 -20.85 6.64
C ASN A 285 18.72 -20.14 8.01
N ILE A 286 19.91 -19.74 8.44
CA ILE A 286 20.08 -18.87 9.61
C ILE A 286 19.85 -17.42 9.21
N ASP A 287 20.40 -16.99 8.08
CA ASP A 287 20.24 -15.60 7.61
C ASP A 287 18.75 -15.26 7.43
N ARG A 288 17.95 -16.16 6.84
CA ARG A 288 16.49 -15.95 6.72
C ARG A 288 15.77 -15.89 8.06
N LEU A 289 16.22 -16.66 9.06
CA LEU A 289 15.63 -16.63 10.40
C LEU A 289 16.03 -15.33 11.15
N ILE A 290 17.23 -14.81 10.91
CA ILE A 290 17.70 -13.52 11.42
C ILE A 290 16.92 -12.38 10.74
N ASP A 291 16.76 -12.44 9.42
CA ASP A 291 15.97 -11.47 8.66
C ASP A 291 14.50 -11.50 9.11
N ALA A 292 13.91 -12.69 9.27
CA ALA A 292 12.57 -12.86 9.81
C ALA A 292 12.44 -12.30 11.24
N ALA A 293 13.46 -12.47 12.10
CA ALA A 293 13.47 -11.88 13.43
C ALA A 293 13.56 -10.34 13.42
N GLY A 294 14.22 -9.77 12.40
CA GLY A 294 14.29 -8.33 12.16
C GLY A 294 12.98 -7.75 11.61
N ASN A 295 12.30 -8.51 10.74
CA ASN A 295 11.09 -8.08 10.05
C ASN A 295 9.81 -8.32 10.86
N THR A 296 9.85 -9.14 11.92
CA THR A 296 8.72 -9.28 12.84
C THR A 296 8.78 -8.22 13.95
N SER A 297 7.66 -7.55 14.21
CA SER A 297 7.46 -6.64 15.33
C SER A 297 7.06 -7.38 16.62
N SER A 298 6.54 -8.61 16.51
CA SER A 298 6.06 -9.41 17.64
C SER A 298 7.17 -9.83 18.60
N PRO A 299 7.15 -9.42 19.88
CA PRO A 299 8.15 -9.82 20.87
C PRO A 299 8.20 -11.35 21.06
N ARG A 300 7.05 -12.02 20.97
CA ARG A 300 6.96 -13.49 21.01
C ARG A 300 7.75 -14.11 19.87
N MET A 301 7.58 -13.60 18.64
CA MET A 301 8.24 -14.16 17.45
C MET A 301 9.75 -13.92 17.49
N LYS A 302 10.20 -12.75 17.97
CA LYS A 302 11.63 -12.52 18.26
C LYS A 302 12.18 -13.52 19.27
N GLY A 303 11.43 -13.84 20.32
CA GLY A 303 11.80 -14.88 21.30
C GLY A 303 11.89 -16.27 20.69
N LEU A 304 10.89 -16.69 19.90
CA LEU A 304 10.88 -17.98 19.19
C LEU A 304 12.04 -18.08 18.19
N ALA A 305 12.34 -16.99 17.47
CA ALA A 305 13.45 -16.91 16.55
C ALA A 305 14.80 -17.03 17.27
N GLY A 306 14.96 -16.35 18.41
CA GLY A 306 16.17 -16.43 19.24
C GLY A 306 16.44 -17.84 19.76
N VAL A 307 15.41 -18.54 20.22
CA VAL A 307 15.51 -19.96 20.63
C VAL A 307 15.87 -20.84 19.43
N SER A 308 15.15 -20.68 18.31
CA SER A 308 15.38 -21.48 17.09
C SER A 308 16.78 -21.25 16.50
N ALA A 309 17.27 -20.01 16.51
CA ALA A 309 18.61 -19.65 16.05
C ALA A 309 19.69 -20.21 16.98
N GLY A 310 19.48 -20.17 18.31
CA GLY A 310 20.38 -20.78 19.29
C GLY A 310 20.50 -22.30 19.10
N LEU A 311 19.38 -22.99 18.95
CA LEU A 311 19.33 -24.43 18.70
C LEU A 311 20.00 -24.81 17.37
N LYS A 312 19.76 -24.03 16.29
CA LYS A 312 20.39 -24.26 14.98
C LYS A 312 21.89 -23.92 14.97
N ALA A 313 22.32 -22.89 15.70
CA ALA A 313 23.72 -22.50 15.80
C ALA A 313 24.56 -23.56 16.52
N GLU A 314 24.01 -24.20 17.55
CA GLU A 314 24.67 -25.29 18.27
C GLU A 314 24.82 -26.55 17.38
N ALA A 315 23.80 -26.87 16.56
CA ALA A 315 23.85 -27.93 15.56
C ALA A 315 24.92 -27.69 14.46
N LEU A 316 25.21 -26.42 14.14
CA LEU A 316 26.15 -26.04 13.07
C LEU A 316 27.61 -25.87 13.53
N TYR A 317 27.87 -25.73 14.84
CA TYR A 317 29.23 -25.52 15.37
C TYR A 317 30.19 -26.70 15.08
N GLY A 318 29.64 -27.91 14.85
CA GLY A 318 30.39 -29.11 14.45
C GLY A 318 30.65 -29.24 12.94
N GLU A 319 29.76 -28.72 12.08
CA GLU A 319 29.82 -28.88 10.62
C GLU A 319 30.43 -27.65 9.91
N GLY A 320 30.19 -26.42 10.41
CA GLY A 320 30.68 -25.18 9.81
C GLY A 320 32.20 -24.99 9.81
N LYS A 321 32.91 -25.57 10.79
CA LYS A 321 34.38 -25.56 10.85
C LYS A 321 35.04 -26.34 9.70
N GLN A 322 34.35 -27.33 9.14
CA GLN A 322 34.87 -28.13 8.03
C GLN A 322 34.69 -27.40 6.69
N ALA A 323 33.58 -26.69 6.49
CA ALA A 323 33.30 -25.89 5.30
C ALA A 323 34.18 -24.62 5.20
N ALA A 324 34.40 -23.89 6.31
CA ALA A 324 35.26 -22.71 6.32
C ALA A 324 36.74 -23.06 6.06
N LYS A 325 37.22 -24.20 6.57
CA LYS A 325 38.58 -24.71 6.36
C LYS A 325 38.81 -25.19 4.91
N ALA A 326 37.77 -25.72 4.28
CA ALA A 326 37.75 -26.10 2.88
C ALA A 326 37.82 -24.91 1.90
N LEU A 327 37.09 -23.83 2.20
CA LEU A 327 37.17 -22.56 1.45
C LEU A 327 38.55 -21.89 1.58
N GLN A 328 39.15 -21.93 2.78
CA GLN A 328 40.50 -21.40 3.01
C GLN A 328 41.62 -22.22 2.36
N THR A 329 41.41 -23.52 2.13
CA THR A 329 42.45 -24.43 1.57
C THR A 329 42.31 -24.68 0.06
N GLY A 330 41.26 -24.16 -0.59
CA GLY A 330 41.06 -24.24 -2.05
C GLY A 330 40.75 -25.64 -2.59
N ASN A 331 40.59 -26.64 -1.71
CA ASN A 331 40.41 -28.04 -2.11
C ASN A 331 38.91 -28.39 -2.23
N LEU A 332 38.27 -27.94 -3.31
CA LEU A 332 36.84 -28.16 -3.59
C LEU A 332 36.46 -29.63 -3.87
N LYS A 333 37.43 -30.56 -3.95
CA LYS A 333 37.18 -31.99 -4.19
C LYS A 333 36.58 -32.73 -2.99
N GLU A 334 36.71 -32.18 -1.79
CA GLU A 334 36.20 -32.78 -0.54
C GLU A 334 34.93 -32.09 -0.03
N VAL A 335 34.36 -31.18 -0.83
CA VAL A 335 33.55 -30.06 -0.33
C VAL A 335 32.26 -29.98 -1.14
N GLY A 336 31.29 -30.83 -0.78
CA GLY A 336 29.88 -30.71 -1.15
C GLY A 336 29.36 -31.69 -2.20
N ASN A 337 28.08 -32.02 -2.11
CA ASN A 337 27.42 -32.88 -3.09
C ASN A 337 27.11 -32.04 -4.34
N THR A 338 27.76 -32.37 -5.47
CA THR A 338 27.39 -31.82 -6.78
C THR A 338 26.23 -32.64 -7.32
N ARG A 339 25.08 -32.01 -7.57
CA ARG A 339 23.92 -32.65 -8.21
C ARG A 339 23.74 -32.10 -9.62
N ILE A 340 23.88 -32.99 -10.60
CA ILE A 340 23.51 -32.72 -11.99
C ILE A 340 22.11 -33.28 -12.19
N GLN A 341 21.16 -32.45 -12.60
CA GLN A 341 19.79 -32.89 -12.87
C GLN A 341 19.34 -32.47 -14.26
N ALA A 342 18.63 -33.38 -14.93
CA ALA A 342 18.03 -33.19 -16.24
C ALA A 342 16.51 -33.37 -16.09
N THR A 343 15.73 -32.31 -16.21
CA THR A 343 14.27 -32.29 -15.96
C THR A 343 13.52 -31.88 -17.22
N ILE A 344 12.62 -32.72 -17.73
CA ILE A 344 11.65 -32.32 -18.74
C ILE A 344 10.39 -31.79 -18.05
N GLY A 345 9.98 -30.57 -18.40
CA GLY A 345 8.84 -29.96 -17.72
C GLY A 345 8.22 -28.80 -18.47
N SER A 346 7.15 -28.26 -17.90
CA SER A 346 6.49 -27.04 -18.33
C SER A 346 6.17 -26.14 -17.15
N SER A 347 6.29 -24.84 -17.34
CA SER A 347 5.91 -23.83 -16.36
C SER A 347 5.17 -22.68 -17.03
N LYS A 348 4.20 -22.12 -16.32
CA LYS A 348 3.39 -20.98 -16.77
C LYS A 348 3.15 -20.05 -15.59
N SER A 349 3.26 -18.75 -15.80
CA SER A 349 2.79 -17.74 -14.87
C SER A 349 2.16 -16.57 -15.61
N GLN A 350 1.22 -15.90 -14.95
CA GLN A 350 0.56 -14.70 -15.42
C GLN A 350 0.27 -13.81 -14.22
N SER A 351 0.59 -12.53 -14.33
CA SER A 351 0.21 -11.49 -13.38
C SER A 351 -0.45 -10.34 -14.14
N ASN A 352 -1.50 -9.79 -13.56
CA ASN A 352 -2.20 -8.62 -14.05
C ASN A 352 -2.37 -7.63 -12.89
N SER A 353 -2.09 -6.36 -13.15
CA SER A 353 -2.29 -5.26 -12.23
C SER A 353 -2.94 -4.09 -12.96
N GLN A 354 -3.98 -3.52 -12.35
CA GLN A 354 -4.70 -2.36 -12.84
C GLN A 354 -4.82 -1.34 -11.71
N SER A 355 -4.51 -0.08 -12.00
CA SER A 355 -4.76 1.02 -11.08
C SER A 355 -5.54 2.15 -11.76
N TYR A 356 -6.40 2.80 -10.96
CA TYR A 356 -7.20 3.96 -11.32
C TYR A 356 -7.03 5.02 -10.24
N ARG A 357 -6.87 6.29 -10.62
CA ARG A 357 -6.78 7.41 -9.68
C ARG A 357 -7.45 8.64 -10.25
N GLU A 358 -8.25 9.30 -9.42
CA GLU A 358 -8.81 10.64 -9.66
C GLU A 358 -8.06 11.68 -8.82
N GLN A 359 -7.78 12.83 -9.43
CA GLN A 359 -7.14 13.94 -8.74
C GLN A 359 -7.84 15.26 -9.03
N SER A 360 -8.31 15.92 -7.98
CA SER A 360 -8.94 17.23 -8.09
C SER A 360 -7.90 18.28 -8.50
N GLN A 361 -8.25 19.13 -9.46
CA GLN A 361 -7.55 20.35 -9.84
C GLN A 361 -8.48 21.53 -9.58
N GLY A 362 -8.34 22.12 -8.39
CA GLY A 362 -9.23 23.19 -7.92
C GLY A 362 -9.15 24.44 -8.76
N SER A 363 -10.23 25.22 -8.75
CA SER A 363 -10.18 26.62 -9.17
C SER A 363 -9.54 27.48 -8.08
N SER A 364 -8.92 28.60 -8.45
CA SER A 364 -8.43 29.56 -7.46
C SER A 364 -8.93 30.98 -7.70
N ILE A 365 -9.22 31.70 -6.61
CA ILE A 365 -9.44 33.15 -6.59
C ILE A 365 -8.45 33.77 -5.63
N GLN A 366 -7.65 34.72 -6.10
CA GLN A 366 -6.66 35.44 -5.31
C GLN A 366 -6.90 36.94 -5.44
N ALA A 367 -7.32 37.58 -4.35
CA ALA A 367 -7.52 39.01 -4.27
C ALA A 367 -6.55 39.62 -3.26
N ALA A 368 -5.60 40.44 -3.70
CA ALA A 368 -4.67 41.10 -2.79
C ALA A 368 -5.38 42.09 -1.84
N ASN A 369 -6.55 42.60 -2.24
CA ASN A 369 -7.39 43.49 -1.44
C ASN A 369 -8.71 42.80 -1.07
N ASN A 370 -9.84 43.21 -1.67
CA ASN A 370 -11.16 42.70 -1.31
C ASN A 370 -11.74 41.74 -2.36
N LEU A 371 -12.62 40.85 -1.92
CA LEU A 371 -13.43 39.98 -2.76
C LEU A 371 -14.92 40.28 -2.56
N ALA A 372 -15.69 40.35 -3.65
CA ALA A 372 -17.14 40.30 -3.60
C ALA A 372 -17.67 39.25 -4.57
N ILE A 373 -18.45 38.30 -4.05
CA ILE A 373 -19.22 37.34 -4.85
C ILE A 373 -20.70 37.60 -4.59
N ILE A 374 -21.39 38.04 -5.65
CA ILE A 374 -22.79 38.45 -5.58
C ILE A 374 -23.60 37.63 -6.58
N ALA A 375 -24.50 36.79 -6.06
CA ALA A 375 -25.41 35.96 -6.83
C ALA A 375 -26.87 36.34 -6.50
N THR A 376 -27.47 37.25 -7.26
CA THR A 376 -28.81 37.79 -6.94
C THR A 376 -29.67 37.97 -8.19
N GLY A 377 -31.00 37.96 -8.01
CA GLY A 377 -31.98 38.21 -9.06
C GLY A 377 -32.61 36.98 -9.70
N ALA A 378 -32.33 35.77 -9.19
CA ALA A 378 -33.05 34.54 -9.55
C ALA A 378 -33.76 33.84 -8.37
N GLY A 379 -33.75 34.43 -7.17
CA GLY A 379 -34.40 33.83 -6.00
C GLY A 379 -33.76 32.49 -5.64
N LYS A 380 -34.49 31.38 -5.72
CA LYS A 380 -33.99 30.04 -5.32
C LYS A 380 -32.83 29.51 -6.18
N ASP A 381 -32.70 30.00 -7.41
CA ASP A 381 -31.61 29.59 -8.30
C ASP A 381 -30.37 30.47 -8.11
N SER A 382 -30.40 31.44 -7.19
CA SER A 382 -29.27 32.31 -6.88
C SER A 382 -28.38 31.72 -5.80
N ASN A 383 -27.48 30.83 -6.23
CA ASN A 383 -26.53 30.15 -5.38
C ASN A 383 -25.10 30.61 -5.65
N ILE A 384 -24.26 30.50 -4.62
CA ILE A 384 -22.80 30.52 -4.73
C ILE A 384 -22.30 29.10 -4.38
N ASN A 385 -21.66 28.42 -5.33
CA ASN A 385 -21.07 27.11 -5.11
C ASN A 385 -19.54 27.17 -5.24
N ILE A 386 -18.83 26.63 -4.25
CA ILE A 386 -17.37 26.57 -4.19
C ILE A 386 -17.00 25.11 -3.93
N ASN A 387 -16.50 24.41 -4.94
CA ASN A 387 -16.26 22.97 -4.92
C ASN A 387 -14.78 22.67 -5.14
N ALA A 388 -14.16 22.00 -4.17
CA ALA A 388 -12.72 21.70 -4.08
C ALA A 388 -11.82 22.80 -4.65
N SER A 389 -12.03 24.04 -4.19
CA SER A 389 -11.40 25.25 -4.73
C SER A 389 -10.83 26.16 -3.64
N ASP A 390 -9.85 26.98 -4.02
CA ASP A 390 -9.09 27.84 -3.12
C ASP A 390 -9.44 29.32 -3.31
N ILE A 391 -9.78 30.01 -2.24
CA ILE A 391 -10.02 31.46 -2.22
C ILE A 391 -9.07 32.08 -1.21
N THR A 392 -8.25 33.04 -1.65
CA THR A 392 -7.33 33.78 -0.77
C THR A 392 -7.55 35.28 -0.97
N VAL A 393 -7.79 35.99 0.13
CA VAL A 393 -8.14 37.41 0.12
C VAL A 393 -7.32 38.14 1.18
N GLY A 394 -6.66 39.22 0.81
CA GLY A 394 -5.80 39.99 1.73
C GLY A 394 -6.58 40.76 2.79
N ASN A 395 -7.74 41.31 2.43
CA ASN A 395 -8.59 42.11 3.31
C ASN A 395 -9.98 41.48 3.44
N ASN A 396 -11.04 42.12 2.95
CA ASN A 396 -12.41 41.72 3.25
C ASN A 396 -13.05 40.89 2.14
N ALA A 397 -13.97 40.00 2.51
CA ALA A 397 -14.78 39.22 1.57
C ALA A 397 -16.28 39.42 1.83
N LEU A 398 -17.05 39.63 0.76
CA LEU A 398 -18.50 39.64 0.77
C LEU A 398 -19.02 38.42 -0.01
N PHE A 399 -19.83 37.60 0.66
CA PHE A 399 -20.66 36.59 0.02
C PHE A 399 -22.12 37.01 0.14
N LYS A 400 -22.73 37.37 -0.99
CA LYS A 400 -24.13 37.83 -1.05
C LYS A 400 -24.91 36.98 -2.02
N THR A 401 -25.98 36.32 -1.55
CA THR A 401 -26.77 35.44 -2.41
C THR A 401 -28.24 35.39 -1.99
N ASP A 402 -29.18 35.35 -2.94
CA ASP A 402 -30.62 35.27 -2.60
C ASP A 402 -31.05 33.89 -2.08
N ASN A 403 -30.23 32.84 -2.29
CA ASN A 403 -30.46 31.48 -1.81
C ASN A 403 -29.27 30.95 -1.00
N ASP A 404 -28.51 29.97 -1.50
CA ASP A 404 -27.52 29.24 -0.70
C ASP A 404 -26.08 29.62 -1.01
N LEU A 405 -25.23 29.59 0.03
CA LEU A 405 -23.77 29.49 -0.09
C LEU A 405 -23.33 28.06 0.22
N ASN A 406 -22.67 27.42 -0.73
CA ASN A 406 -22.17 26.06 -0.61
C ASN A 406 -20.64 26.02 -0.75
N ILE A 407 -19.94 25.52 0.27
CA ILE A 407 -18.48 25.31 0.27
C ILE A 407 -18.22 23.82 0.49
N LYS A 408 -17.87 23.08 -0.57
CA LYS A 408 -17.85 21.62 -0.55
C LYS A 408 -16.50 21.05 -0.97
N GLY A 409 -16.10 19.97 -0.33
CA GLY A 409 -15.04 19.10 -0.80
C GLY A 409 -15.55 18.15 -1.88
N VAL A 410 -14.64 17.67 -2.73
CA VAL A 410 -14.96 16.75 -3.84
C VAL A 410 -14.20 15.45 -3.67
N ALA A 411 -14.90 14.33 -3.85
CA ALA A 411 -14.32 13.01 -3.71
C ALA A 411 -13.28 12.71 -4.81
N GLN A 412 -12.20 12.06 -4.40
CA GLN A 412 -11.15 11.51 -5.26
C GLN A 412 -11.08 10.00 -5.01
N ASN A 413 -11.23 9.21 -6.06
CA ASN A 413 -11.22 7.76 -5.95
C ASN A 413 -9.87 7.18 -6.39
N GLU A 414 -9.37 6.20 -5.65
CA GLU A 414 -8.23 5.37 -6.00
C GLU A 414 -8.64 3.89 -5.96
N GLN A 415 -8.28 3.13 -6.98
CA GLN A 415 -8.55 1.70 -7.03
C GLN A 415 -7.34 0.95 -7.52
N THR A 416 -7.01 -0.16 -6.88
CA THR A 416 -6.06 -1.14 -7.41
C THR A 416 -6.72 -2.51 -7.48
N ARG A 417 -6.48 -3.22 -8.58
CA ARG A 417 -6.92 -4.60 -8.79
C ARG A 417 -5.74 -5.39 -9.30
N SER A 418 -5.39 -6.46 -8.62
CA SER A 418 -4.30 -7.34 -9.04
C SER A 418 -4.70 -8.80 -8.93
N ASN A 419 -4.21 -9.61 -9.85
CA ASN A 419 -4.33 -11.06 -9.78
C ASN A 419 -3.11 -11.74 -10.38
N ASN A 420 -2.82 -12.92 -9.86
CA ASN A 420 -1.70 -13.73 -10.30
C ASN A 420 -2.08 -15.20 -10.32
N LYS A 421 -1.54 -15.94 -11.30
CA LYS A 421 -1.70 -17.39 -11.42
C LYS A 421 -0.39 -18.00 -11.89
N SER A 422 -0.01 -19.13 -11.33
CA SER A 422 1.16 -19.89 -11.74
C SER A 422 0.90 -21.39 -11.69
N SER A 423 1.59 -22.14 -12.54
CA SER A 423 1.58 -23.60 -12.54
C SER A 423 2.88 -24.15 -13.12
N SER A 424 3.41 -25.22 -12.54
CA SER A 424 4.55 -25.92 -13.11
C SER A 424 4.40 -27.44 -12.96
N PHE A 425 5.06 -28.18 -13.83
CA PHE A 425 5.19 -29.63 -13.80
C PHE A 425 6.53 -30.03 -14.40
N GLY A 426 7.25 -30.96 -13.79
CA GLY A 426 8.51 -31.49 -14.30
C GLY A 426 8.75 -32.93 -13.84
N ILE A 427 9.38 -33.72 -14.69
CA ILE A 427 9.92 -35.05 -14.37
C ILE A 427 11.35 -35.07 -14.89
N GLY A 428 12.30 -35.53 -14.11
CA GLY A 428 13.71 -35.55 -14.47
C GLY A 428 14.45 -36.75 -13.93
N ALA A 429 15.71 -36.85 -14.32
CA ALA A 429 16.69 -37.70 -13.69
C ALA A 429 17.79 -36.84 -13.07
N TYR A 430 18.42 -37.32 -12.02
CA TYR A 430 19.57 -36.68 -11.41
C TYR A 430 20.69 -37.67 -11.19
N ALA A 431 21.90 -37.16 -11.12
CA ALA A 431 23.07 -37.83 -10.59
C ALA A 431 23.75 -36.90 -9.58
N SER A 432 24.15 -37.43 -8.42
CA SER A 432 24.89 -36.67 -7.42
C SER A 432 26.13 -37.44 -6.97
N THR A 433 27.20 -36.70 -6.73
CA THR A 433 28.42 -37.22 -6.12
C THR A 433 28.42 -36.87 -4.65
N ASN A 434 28.57 -37.85 -3.76
CA ASN A 434 28.72 -37.61 -2.32
C ASN A 434 30.19 -37.83 -1.89
N PRO A 435 30.98 -36.76 -1.62
CA PRO A 435 32.31 -36.93 -1.08
C PRO A 435 32.25 -37.61 0.31
N GLY A 436 32.93 -38.74 0.49
CA GLY A 436 33.03 -39.45 1.78
C GLY A 436 32.13 -40.68 1.97
N LYS A 437 31.32 -41.07 0.98
CA LYS A 437 30.65 -42.38 0.92
C LYS A 437 30.96 -43.04 -0.43
N GLU A 438 31.20 -44.34 -0.46
CA GLU A 438 31.40 -45.07 -1.72
C GLU A 438 30.10 -45.04 -2.56
N GLY A 439 30.14 -44.41 -3.73
CA GLY A 439 29.10 -44.48 -4.77
C GLY A 439 28.55 -43.12 -5.23
N ALA A 440 28.49 -42.91 -6.55
CA ALA A 440 27.66 -41.87 -7.16
C ALA A 440 26.19 -42.30 -7.06
N SER A 441 25.30 -41.41 -6.62
CA SER A 441 23.86 -41.69 -6.57
C SER A 441 23.16 -41.16 -7.81
N TYR A 442 22.10 -41.83 -8.25
CA TYR A 442 21.30 -41.41 -9.40
C TYR A 442 19.83 -41.76 -9.15
N GLY A 443 18.93 -40.96 -9.70
CA GLY A 443 17.51 -41.11 -9.41
C GLY A 443 16.59 -40.36 -10.36
N ILE A 444 15.28 -40.47 -10.11
CA ILE A 444 14.21 -39.75 -10.80
C ILE A 444 13.71 -38.65 -9.88
N THR A 445 13.45 -37.47 -10.42
CA THR A 445 12.78 -36.37 -9.71
C THR A 445 11.46 -36.04 -10.40
N ALA A 446 10.45 -35.64 -9.65
CA ALA A 446 9.18 -35.15 -10.18
C ALA A 446 8.72 -33.96 -9.34
N ASN A 447 8.19 -32.91 -9.96
CA ASN A 447 7.66 -31.76 -9.25
C ASN A 447 6.43 -31.19 -9.94
N ALA A 448 5.50 -30.66 -9.17
CA ALA A 448 4.35 -29.93 -9.66
C ALA A 448 4.01 -28.79 -8.69
N SER A 449 3.59 -27.64 -9.21
CA SER A 449 3.13 -26.54 -8.36
C SER A 449 1.99 -25.78 -9.00
N LYS A 450 1.19 -25.12 -8.16
CA LYS A 450 0.09 -24.25 -8.57
C LYS A 450 -0.06 -23.11 -7.57
N GLY A 451 -0.10 -21.89 -8.07
CA GLY A 451 -0.36 -20.68 -7.28
C GLY A 451 -1.50 -19.87 -7.89
N LYS A 452 -2.31 -19.24 -7.04
CA LYS A 452 -3.25 -18.20 -7.47
C LYS A 452 -3.49 -17.20 -6.34
N GLY A 453 -3.70 -15.95 -6.69
CA GLY A 453 -4.17 -14.95 -5.75
C GLY A 453 -4.69 -13.69 -6.41
N HIS A 454 -5.15 -12.81 -5.56
CA HIS A 454 -5.58 -11.46 -5.90
C HIS A 454 -5.33 -10.52 -4.71
N ALA A 455 -5.19 -9.23 -5.02
CA ALA A 455 -5.15 -8.15 -4.04
C ALA A 455 -5.85 -6.93 -4.65
N ASN A 456 -6.85 -6.42 -3.95
CA ASN A 456 -7.71 -5.33 -4.39
C ASN A 456 -7.74 -4.26 -3.29
N SER A 457 -7.69 -2.99 -3.70
CA SER A 457 -7.91 -1.85 -2.82
C SER A 457 -8.88 -0.84 -3.42
N ASP A 458 -9.68 -0.23 -2.57
CA ASP A 458 -10.58 0.87 -2.91
C ASP A 458 -10.37 2.00 -1.89
N GLY A 459 -9.86 3.13 -2.34
CA GLY A 459 -9.66 4.34 -1.57
C GLY A 459 -10.57 5.46 -2.06
N LYS A 460 -11.09 6.25 -1.13
CA LYS A 460 -11.82 7.49 -1.41
C LYS A 460 -11.32 8.56 -0.47
N THR A 461 -10.67 9.58 -1.01
CA THR A 461 -10.27 10.77 -0.25
C THR A 461 -11.10 11.98 -0.69
N TYR A 462 -11.00 13.11 0.01
CA TYR A 462 -11.65 14.35 -0.41
C TYR A 462 -10.64 15.48 -0.60
N ALA A 463 -10.74 16.18 -1.73
CA ALA A 463 -10.12 17.48 -1.91
C ALA A 463 -11.02 18.55 -1.28
N GLY A 464 -10.56 19.21 -0.22
CA GLY A 464 -11.32 20.25 0.47
C GLY A 464 -11.45 21.55 -0.33
N SER A 465 -12.39 22.40 0.07
CA SER A 465 -12.44 23.81 -0.36
C SER A 465 -11.88 24.70 0.75
N HIS A 466 -11.03 25.66 0.39
CA HIS A 466 -10.36 26.53 1.36
C HIS A 466 -10.65 27.99 1.07
N THR A 467 -11.11 28.74 2.06
CA THR A 467 -11.38 30.18 1.97
C THR A 467 -10.60 30.91 3.06
N ASN A 468 -9.51 31.56 2.69
CA ASN A 468 -8.57 32.25 3.58
C ASN A 468 -8.67 33.76 3.39
N ILE A 469 -9.29 34.44 4.35
CA ILE A 469 -9.60 35.87 4.30
C ILE A 469 -8.80 36.58 5.41
N GLY A 470 -8.00 37.59 5.05
CA GLY A 470 -7.16 38.29 6.03
C GLY A 470 -7.91 39.25 6.96
N GLY A 471 -9.11 39.70 6.56
CA GLY A 471 -9.93 40.65 7.30
C GLY A 471 -11.32 40.12 7.63
N THR A 472 -12.35 40.92 7.34
CA THR A 472 -13.74 40.57 7.64
C THR A 472 -14.39 39.79 6.50
N THR A 473 -14.98 38.64 6.83
CA THR A 473 -15.94 37.95 5.98
C THR A 473 -17.36 38.39 6.35
N THR A 474 -18.10 38.91 5.38
CA THR A 474 -19.51 39.29 5.52
C THR A 474 -20.41 38.34 4.76
N PHE A 475 -21.37 37.74 5.46
CA PHE A 475 -22.44 36.93 4.88
C PHE A 475 -23.73 37.76 4.74
N ASP A 476 -24.33 37.71 3.55
CA ASP A 476 -25.68 38.23 3.25
C ASP A 476 -26.41 37.16 2.45
N ILE A 477 -26.91 36.13 3.17
CA ILE A 477 -27.38 34.86 2.59
C ILE A 477 -28.89 34.72 2.80
N GLY A 478 -29.63 34.59 1.70
CA GLY A 478 -31.09 34.55 1.68
C GLY A 478 -31.71 33.21 2.09
N ASN A 479 -30.94 32.12 2.12
CA ASN A 479 -31.32 30.82 2.66
C ASN A 479 -30.17 30.21 3.49
N ASP A 480 -29.54 29.11 3.08
CA ASP A 480 -28.64 28.33 3.94
C ASP A 480 -27.15 28.55 3.60
N VAL A 481 -26.29 28.37 4.61
CA VAL A 481 -24.84 28.20 4.41
C VAL A 481 -24.49 26.74 4.69
N ASN A 482 -23.95 26.05 3.69
CA ASN A 482 -23.56 24.64 3.78
C ASN A 482 -22.05 24.49 3.54
N ILE A 483 -21.30 24.07 4.57
CA ILE A 483 -19.87 23.76 4.47
C ILE A 483 -19.69 22.26 4.68
N THR A 484 -19.21 21.53 3.67
CA THR A 484 -19.06 20.07 3.75
C THR A 484 -17.70 19.66 3.20
N GLY A 485 -16.74 19.33 4.05
CA GLY A 485 -15.34 19.14 3.62
C GLY A 485 -14.66 20.45 3.20
N GLY A 486 -14.96 21.55 3.90
CA GLY A 486 -14.39 22.87 3.60
C GLY A 486 -13.92 23.62 4.83
N VAL A 487 -12.96 24.53 4.65
CA VAL A 487 -12.38 25.35 5.72
C VAL A 487 -12.46 26.83 5.35
N LEU A 488 -13.07 27.62 6.21
CA LEU A 488 -13.06 29.07 6.14
C LEU A 488 -12.23 29.64 7.29
N THR A 489 -11.22 30.44 6.97
CA THR A 489 -10.40 31.17 7.93
C THR A 489 -10.55 32.66 7.69
N THR A 490 -10.87 33.43 8.73
CA THR A 490 -11.06 34.90 8.65
C THR A 490 -10.68 35.59 9.95
N ASP A 491 -10.38 36.89 9.95
CA ASP A 491 -10.18 37.62 11.22
C ASP A 491 -11.52 37.87 11.93
N GLU A 492 -12.54 38.29 11.18
CA GLU A 492 -13.88 38.53 11.70
C GLU A 492 -14.94 37.93 10.77
N LEU A 493 -15.91 37.23 11.34
CA LEU A 493 -17.08 36.74 10.62
C LEU A 493 -18.33 37.50 11.07
N THR A 494 -19.05 38.12 10.14
CA THR A 494 -20.26 38.88 10.46
C THR A 494 -21.35 38.74 9.39
N GLY A 495 -22.55 39.23 9.68
CA GLY A 495 -23.64 39.35 8.73
C GLY A 495 -24.86 38.50 9.08
N GLN A 496 -25.61 38.11 8.06
CA GLN A 496 -26.89 37.41 8.19
C GLN A 496 -26.94 36.16 7.31
N VAL A 497 -27.45 35.08 7.89
CA VAL A 497 -27.93 33.87 7.21
C VAL A 497 -29.41 33.72 7.54
N ALA A 498 -30.28 33.81 6.55
CA ALA A 498 -31.73 33.77 6.78
C ALA A 498 -32.21 32.36 7.20
N GLY A 499 -31.57 31.32 6.70
CA GLY A 499 -31.81 29.91 7.02
C GLY A 499 -30.78 29.32 7.98
N ASP A 500 -30.35 28.09 7.71
CA ASP A 500 -29.49 27.27 8.55
C ASP A 500 -27.99 27.47 8.23
N LEU A 501 -27.14 27.19 9.23
CA LEU A 501 -25.69 27.01 9.05
C LEU A 501 -25.36 25.53 9.28
N ASN A 502 -25.02 24.81 8.21
CA ASN A 502 -24.72 23.38 8.24
C ASN A 502 -23.25 23.13 7.95
N MET A 503 -22.58 22.37 8.82
CA MET A 503 -21.16 22.05 8.72
C MET A 503 -20.91 20.55 8.95
N GLU A 504 -20.27 19.88 7.99
CA GLU A 504 -19.99 18.44 8.05
C GLU A 504 -18.56 18.11 7.58
N SER A 505 -17.77 17.49 8.46
CA SER A 505 -16.48 16.89 8.12
C SER A 505 -16.67 15.59 7.33
N LEU A 506 -15.81 15.35 6.33
CA LEU A 506 -15.85 14.16 5.48
C LEU A 506 -14.77 13.16 5.92
N GLN A 507 -15.09 11.87 5.88
CA GLN A 507 -14.14 10.80 6.18
C GLN A 507 -13.52 10.24 4.91
N ASP A 508 -12.20 10.25 4.84
CA ASP A 508 -11.46 9.45 3.86
C ASP A 508 -11.62 7.97 4.21
N THR A 509 -11.78 7.12 3.20
CA THR A 509 -11.99 5.68 3.38
C THR A 509 -11.00 4.85 2.59
N TYR A 510 -10.62 3.70 3.10
CA TYR A 510 -9.74 2.75 2.42
C TYR A 510 -10.10 1.31 2.80
N VAL A 511 -10.37 0.47 1.80
CA VAL A 511 -10.66 -0.96 1.96
C VAL A 511 -9.64 -1.78 1.18
N TYR A 512 -9.16 -2.87 1.77
CA TYR A 512 -8.25 -3.80 1.12
C TYR A 512 -8.66 -5.25 1.37
N ASP A 513 -8.67 -6.08 0.31
CA ASP A 513 -8.88 -7.52 0.38
C ASP A 513 -7.81 -8.22 -0.46
N SER A 514 -7.10 -9.17 0.15
CA SER A 514 -6.19 -10.04 -0.58
C SER A 514 -6.27 -11.48 -0.13
N LYS A 515 -6.16 -12.39 -1.11
CA LYS A 515 -6.13 -13.84 -0.88
C LYS A 515 -5.09 -14.47 -1.77
N GLN A 516 -4.11 -15.13 -1.17
CA GLN A 516 -3.08 -15.88 -1.89
C GLN A 516 -3.18 -17.37 -1.50
N LYS A 517 -3.09 -18.27 -2.49
CA LYS A 517 -3.07 -19.72 -2.30
C LYS A 517 -1.99 -20.36 -3.16
N ASN A 518 -1.19 -21.22 -2.56
CA ASN A 518 -0.19 -22.02 -3.26
C ASN A 518 -0.25 -23.48 -2.81
N ALA A 519 0.06 -24.38 -3.74
CA ALA A 519 0.22 -25.80 -3.48
C ALA A 519 1.35 -26.34 -4.35
N GLY A 520 2.12 -27.27 -3.82
CA GLY A 520 3.25 -27.88 -4.49
C GLY A 520 3.44 -29.33 -4.07
N PHE A 521 4.05 -30.08 -4.98
CA PHE A 521 4.39 -31.49 -4.85
C PHE A 521 5.79 -31.65 -5.41
N SER A 522 6.66 -32.41 -4.74
CA SER A 522 7.88 -32.91 -5.36
C SER A 522 8.24 -34.29 -4.85
N ALA A 523 8.93 -35.09 -5.64
CA ALA A 523 9.35 -36.42 -5.29
C ALA A 523 10.74 -36.67 -5.88
N ASP A 524 11.65 -37.24 -5.09
CA ASP A 524 12.92 -37.79 -5.54
C ASP A 524 12.94 -39.29 -5.26
N ILE A 525 13.35 -40.09 -6.24
CA ILE A 525 13.47 -41.54 -6.14
C ILE A 525 14.89 -41.92 -6.55
N ASP A 526 15.71 -42.29 -5.59
CA ASP A 526 17.04 -42.84 -5.79
C ASP A 526 16.97 -44.27 -6.32
N LEU A 527 17.67 -44.51 -7.43
CA LEU A 527 17.76 -45.80 -8.12
C LEU A 527 19.12 -46.48 -7.89
N SER A 528 20.05 -45.83 -7.18
CA SER A 528 21.40 -46.36 -6.88
C SER A 528 21.43 -47.37 -5.73
N GLY A 529 20.25 -47.84 -5.30
CA GLY A 529 20.10 -48.76 -4.17
C GLY A 529 20.13 -48.05 -2.80
N ASN A 530 20.34 -46.73 -2.78
CA ASN A 530 20.29 -45.94 -1.56
C ASN A 530 18.86 -45.45 -1.30
N ALA A 531 18.02 -46.34 -0.77
CA ALA A 531 16.64 -46.01 -0.46
C ALA A 531 16.46 -44.84 0.54
N GLN A 532 17.55 -44.38 1.20
CA GLN A 532 17.60 -43.19 2.07
C GLN A 532 17.52 -41.86 1.29
N ALA A 533 17.77 -41.88 -0.02
CA ALA A 533 17.71 -40.69 -0.87
C ALA A 533 16.35 -40.52 -1.57
N ASN A 534 15.38 -41.39 -1.27
CA ASN A 534 13.99 -41.21 -1.71
C ASN A 534 13.30 -40.16 -0.84
N SER A 535 12.62 -39.20 -1.46
CA SER A 535 11.78 -38.22 -0.77
C SER A 535 10.48 -37.97 -1.54
N LEU A 536 9.42 -37.64 -0.83
CA LEU A 536 8.13 -37.22 -1.36
C LEU A 536 7.65 -36.05 -0.53
N SER A 537 7.65 -34.84 -1.08
CA SER A 537 7.18 -33.64 -0.40
C SER A 537 5.90 -33.06 -0.99
N ILE A 538 5.03 -32.60 -0.10
CA ILE A 538 3.82 -31.83 -0.42
C ILE A 538 3.89 -30.55 0.38
N ASN A 539 3.67 -29.41 -0.26
CA ASN A 539 3.57 -28.11 0.41
C ASN A 539 2.27 -27.39 0.04
N GLY A 540 1.76 -26.59 0.97
CA GLY A 540 0.57 -25.78 0.78
C GLY A 540 0.67 -24.51 1.59
N GLY A 541 0.10 -23.42 1.07
CA GLY A 541 0.07 -22.14 1.75
C GLY A 541 -1.18 -21.35 1.42
N LYS A 542 -1.65 -20.57 2.39
CA LYS A 542 -2.76 -19.63 2.24
C LYS A 542 -2.46 -18.37 3.05
N THR A 543 -2.67 -17.22 2.43
CA THR A 543 -2.64 -15.90 3.08
C THR A 543 -3.95 -15.17 2.81
N ASN A 544 -4.49 -14.50 3.82
CA ASN A 544 -5.72 -13.71 3.79
C ASN A 544 -5.46 -12.41 4.53
N ILE A 545 -5.76 -11.27 3.92
CA ILE A 545 -5.63 -9.96 4.56
C ILE A 545 -6.87 -9.16 4.19
N ASP A 546 -7.54 -8.63 5.21
CA ASP A 546 -8.69 -7.75 5.10
C ASP A 546 -8.39 -6.47 5.93
N ALA A 547 -8.57 -5.29 5.34
CA ALA A 547 -8.39 -4.01 6.02
C ALA A 547 -9.52 -3.04 5.68
N ASP A 548 -9.91 -2.22 6.65
CA ASP A 548 -10.96 -1.21 6.55
C ASP A 548 -10.59 0.02 7.38
N TYR A 549 -10.73 1.20 6.77
CA TYR A 549 -10.34 2.48 7.34
C TYR A 549 -11.37 3.54 6.97
N ALA A 550 -11.75 4.36 7.95
CA ALA A 550 -12.51 5.57 7.75
C ALA A 550 -12.07 6.64 8.77
N ALA A 551 -11.56 7.78 8.32
CA ALA A 551 -11.21 8.87 9.23
C ALA A 551 -11.33 10.26 8.60
N VAL A 552 -11.69 11.25 9.42
CA VAL A 552 -11.59 12.66 9.03
C VAL A 552 -10.12 13.08 9.01
N THR A 553 -9.58 13.28 7.81
CA THR A 553 -8.21 13.76 7.60
C THR A 553 -8.13 15.29 7.70
N GLU A 554 -9.13 15.99 7.16
CA GLU A 554 -9.30 17.44 7.28
C GLU A 554 -10.65 17.79 7.92
N GLN A 555 -10.61 18.51 9.03
CA GLN A 555 -11.81 18.93 9.73
C GLN A 555 -12.47 20.11 9.01
N THR A 556 -13.77 20.00 8.74
CA THR A 556 -14.58 21.14 8.26
C THR A 556 -14.69 22.19 9.35
N ALA A 557 -14.38 23.43 9.00
CA ALA A 557 -14.25 24.47 10.01
C ALA A 557 -14.51 25.90 9.53
N ILE A 558 -14.91 26.73 10.49
CA ILE A 558 -14.83 28.18 10.47
C ILE A 558 -13.86 28.56 11.59
N TYR A 559 -12.68 29.04 11.24
CA TYR A 559 -11.69 29.58 12.17
C TYR A 559 -11.71 31.09 12.08
N THR A 560 -12.14 31.75 13.15
CA THR A 560 -12.15 33.21 13.22
C THR A 560 -11.55 33.73 14.52
N GLN A 561 -11.19 35.02 14.57
CA GLN A 561 -10.85 35.67 15.83
C GLN A 561 -12.11 36.18 16.51
N LYS A 562 -13.06 36.73 15.75
CA LYS A 562 -14.34 37.26 16.24
C LYS A 562 -15.51 36.83 15.36
N ALA A 563 -16.68 36.66 15.96
CA ALA A 563 -17.90 36.36 15.23
C ALA A 563 -19.09 37.16 15.75
N ASP A 564 -19.86 37.75 14.84
CA ASP A 564 -21.14 38.40 15.08
C ASP A 564 -22.09 38.09 13.92
N LEU A 565 -22.48 36.81 13.84
CA LEU A 565 -23.34 36.25 12.79
C LEU A 565 -24.77 36.05 13.29
N ASN A 566 -25.76 36.53 12.54
CA ASN A 566 -27.17 36.28 12.84
C ASN A 566 -27.72 35.18 11.92
N VAL A 567 -27.95 33.99 12.49
CA VAL A 567 -28.51 32.82 11.81
C VAL A 567 -29.99 32.69 12.18
N GLY A 568 -30.87 32.90 11.21
CA GLY A 568 -32.33 32.82 11.37
C GLY A 568 -32.86 31.40 11.58
N GLY A 569 -32.07 30.41 11.20
CA GLY A 569 -32.34 28.99 11.38
C GLY A 569 -31.53 28.35 12.50
N LYS A 570 -31.14 27.10 12.27
CA LYS A 570 -30.38 26.23 13.17
C LYS A 570 -28.92 26.15 12.76
N GLY A 571 -28.02 26.00 13.74
CA GLY A 571 -26.64 25.58 13.49
C GLY A 571 -26.50 24.06 13.61
N THR A 572 -25.97 23.36 12.61
CA THR A 572 -25.72 21.91 12.65
C THR A 572 -24.25 21.62 12.39
N PHE A 573 -23.55 21.01 13.35
CA PHE A 573 -22.11 20.74 13.28
C PHE A 573 -21.80 19.25 13.47
N LYS A 574 -21.41 18.57 12.39
CA LYS A 574 -21.03 17.14 12.40
C LYS A 574 -19.53 16.97 12.23
N GLY A 575 -18.85 16.64 13.33
CA GLY A 575 -17.39 16.60 13.42
C GLY A 575 -16.72 17.91 13.02
N ALA A 576 -17.45 19.03 13.06
CA ALA A 576 -17.05 20.32 12.50
C ALA A 576 -16.81 21.37 13.59
N ALA A 577 -15.98 22.36 13.29
CA ALA A 577 -15.54 23.38 14.24
C ALA A 577 -15.97 24.79 13.83
N PHE A 578 -16.54 25.55 14.76
CA PHE A 578 -16.67 27.01 14.65
C PHE A 578 -15.98 27.63 15.85
N THR A 579 -14.78 28.17 15.62
CA THR A 579 -13.95 28.71 16.70
C THR A 579 -13.75 30.22 16.61
N THR A 580 -13.65 30.86 17.78
CA THR A 580 -13.26 32.25 17.99
C THR A 580 -12.03 32.32 18.90
N ALA A 581 -11.44 33.52 19.08
CA ALA A 581 -10.28 33.69 19.97
C ALA A 581 -10.61 33.43 21.45
N SER A 582 -11.83 33.78 21.88
CA SER A 582 -12.40 33.43 23.19
C SER A 582 -13.93 33.29 23.11
N ALA A 583 -14.55 32.76 24.16
CA ALA A 583 -16.02 32.64 24.23
C ALA A 583 -16.74 33.99 24.09
N GLU A 584 -16.17 35.07 24.61
CA GLU A 584 -16.73 36.42 24.55
C GLU A 584 -16.64 37.05 23.16
N ASP A 585 -15.72 36.57 22.32
CA ASP A 585 -15.55 36.99 20.94
C ASP A 585 -16.57 36.30 20.00
N ASN A 586 -17.33 35.30 20.48
CA ASN A 586 -18.45 34.72 19.75
C ASN A 586 -19.78 35.34 20.19
N LYS A 587 -20.27 36.31 19.40
CA LYS A 587 -21.55 36.99 19.58
C LYS A 587 -22.64 36.48 18.63
N SER A 588 -22.37 35.39 17.91
CA SER A 588 -23.31 34.84 16.94
C SER A 588 -24.62 34.40 17.60
N VAL A 589 -25.72 34.50 16.87
CA VAL A 589 -27.06 34.12 17.33
C VAL A 589 -27.61 33.07 16.38
N PHE A 590 -28.12 31.96 16.94
CA PHE A 590 -28.81 30.90 16.22
C PHE A 590 -30.26 30.83 16.70
N ALA A 591 -31.20 31.33 15.91
CA ALA A 591 -32.59 31.51 16.35
C ALA A 591 -33.29 30.18 16.70
N GLN A 592 -32.88 29.06 16.09
CA GLN A 592 -33.41 27.73 16.38
C GLN A 592 -32.44 26.83 17.18
N GLY A 593 -31.37 27.41 17.73
CA GLY A 593 -30.37 26.69 18.53
C GLY A 593 -29.30 25.97 17.70
N ILE A 594 -28.52 25.12 18.36
CA ILE A 594 -27.35 24.43 17.77
C ILE A 594 -27.41 22.93 18.06
N ASP A 595 -27.20 22.11 17.03
CA ASP A 595 -26.93 20.67 17.14
C ASP A 595 -25.46 20.38 16.85
N THR A 596 -24.87 19.49 17.65
CA THR A 596 -23.51 19.00 17.44
C THR A 596 -23.47 17.48 17.51
N SER A 597 -22.75 16.85 16.59
CA SER A 597 -22.48 15.41 16.63
C SER A 597 -21.03 15.12 16.26
N ASN A 598 -20.40 14.16 16.94
CA ASN A 598 -19.03 13.76 16.63
C ASN A 598 -18.99 12.74 15.48
N ILE A 599 -17.81 12.52 14.91
CA ILE A 599 -17.54 11.47 13.93
C ILE A 599 -16.58 10.44 14.55
N GLU A 600 -16.94 9.17 14.48
CA GLU A 600 -16.08 8.06 14.88
C GLU A 600 -15.19 7.64 13.71
N ASN A 601 -13.88 7.66 13.96
CA ASN A 601 -12.85 7.27 13.01
C ASN A 601 -12.29 5.92 13.42
N TYR A 602 -11.96 5.07 12.44
CA TYR A 602 -11.36 3.77 12.71
C TYR A 602 -10.30 3.38 11.67
N SER A 603 -9.36 2.54 12.10
CA SER A 603 -8.38 1.85 11.27
C SER A 603 -8.29 0.42 11.78
N ASN A 604 -8.76 -0.54 10.98
CA ASN A 604 -8.82 -1.94 11.36
C ASN A 604 -8.21 -2.81 10.26
N TYR A 605 -7.39 -3.80 10.65
CA TYR A 605 -7.03 -4.87 9.74
C TYR A 605 -6.88 -6.21 10.47
N ASP A 606 -7.13 -7.29 9.74
CA ASP A 606 -6.92 -8.67 10.16
C ASP A 606 -6.20 -9.44 9.05
N ALA A 607 -5.09 -10.04 9.42
CA ALA A 607 -4.18 -10.69 8.50
C ALA A 607 -3.82 -12.08 9.04
N LYS A 608 -3.95 -13.10 8.20
CA LYS A 608 -3.72 -14.50 8.57
C LYS A 608 -2.95 -15.23 7.47
N ALA A 609 -1.90 -15.94 7.84
CA ALA A 609 -1.13 -16.82 6.96
C ALA A 609 -0.94 -18.20 7.58
N ILE A 610 -0.98 -19.23 6.73
CA ILE A 610 -0.64 -20.61 7.08
C ILE A 610 0.17 -21.22 5.95
N ALA A 611 1.24 -21.94 6.28
CA ALA A 611 1.99 -22.77 5.36
C ALA A 611 2.34 -24.10 6.00
N ALA A 612 2.06 -25.21 5.31
CA ALA A 612 2.37 -26.55 5.78
C ALA A 612 3.18 -27.31 4.72
N GLY A 613 4.11 -28.14 5.16
CA GLY A 613 4.84 -29.05 4.29
C GLY A 613 5.06 -30.41 4.94
N ILE A 614 4.86 -31.50 4.21
CA ILE A 614 5.16 -32.87 4.65
C ILE A 614 6.20 -33.43 3.68
N THR A 615 7.28 -34.04 4.17
CA THR A 615 8.22 -34.85 3.38
C THR A 615 8.24 -36.28 3.91
N ILE A 616 7.95 -37.25 3.07
CA ILE A 616 8.12 -38.68 3.35
C ILE A 616 9.45 -39.12 2.74
N GLY A 617 10.39 -39.58 3.57
CA GLY A 617 11.67 -40.15 3.13
C GLY A 617 12.03 -41.38 3.97
N LYS A 618 13.06 -42.15 3.63
CA LYS A 618 13.53 -43.20 4.54
C LYS A 618 14.57 -42.62 5.50
N ALA A 619 14.39 -42.80 6.80
CA ALA A 619 15.48 -42.67 7.77
C ALA A 619 16.31 -43.96 7.84
N LYS A 620 17.44 -43.87 8.56
CA LYS A 620 18.57 -44.82 8.58
C LYS A 620 18.20 -46.32 8.60
N ASP A 621 17.00 -46.70 9.06
CA ASP A 621 16.51 -48.07 9.15
C ASP A 621 15.29 -48.38 8.25
N THR A 622 15.51 -48.42 6.93
CA THR A 622 14.72 -49.11 5.87
C THR A 622 13.18 -48.90 5.75
N ASN A 623 12.49 -48.18 6.65
CA ASN A 623 11.03 -47.94 6.65
C ASN A 623 10.76 -46.52 6.14
N PRO A 624 9.69 -46.28 5.37
CA PRO A 624 9.28 -44.93 5.01
C PRO A 624 8.84 -44.19 6.28
N GLU A 625 9.50 -43.08 6.58
CA GLU A 625 9.15 -42.17 7.69
C GLU A 625 8.58 -40.88 7.12
N ALA A 626 7.42 -40.49 7.63
CA ALA A 626 6.79 -39.23 7.27
C ALA A 626 7.31 -38.15 8.22
N SER A 627 8.19 -37.28 7.71
CA SER A 627 8.67 -36.10 8.45
C SER A 627 7.83 -34.87 8.09
N LEU A 628 7.26 -34.21 9.10
CA LEU A 628 6.62 -32.91 8.91
C LEU A 628 7.72 -31.86 8.73
N ASN A 629 7.71 -31.11 7.61
CA ASN A 629 8.63 -29.98 7.41
C ASN A 629 8.18 -28.73 8.17
N GLY A 630 7.58 -28.91 9.36
CA GLY A 630 6.94 -27.88 10.16
C GLY A 630 5.64 -27.34 9.54
N ILE A 631 4.79 -26.80 10.40
CA ILE A 631 3.67 -25.94 9.99
C ILE A 631 3.98 -24.54 10.50
N GLY A 632 3.97 -23.58 9.60
CA GLY A 632 4.12 -22.16 9.91
C GLY A 632 2.77 -21.46 9.89
N TYR A 633 2.59 -20.56 10.84
CA TYR A 633 1.42 -19.70 10.97
C TYR A 633 1.87 -18.27 11.23
N GLY A 634 1.12 -17.30 10.73
CA GLY A 634 1.34 -15.89 11.01
C GLY A 634 0.01 -15.18 11.18
N THR A 635 -0.06 -14.28 12.14
CA THR A 635 -1.21 -13.42 12.37
C THR A 635 -0.72 -12.00 12.62
N ASP A 636 -1.40 -11.04 12.01
CA ASP A 636 -1.18 -9.64 12.32
C ASP A 636 -2.52 -8.93 12.28
N SER A 637 -2.73 -7.99 13.19
CA SER A 637 -4.00 -7.27 13.32
C SER A 637 -3.79 -6.01 14.11
N ASP A 638 -4.49 -4.96 13.70
CA ASP A 638 -4.58 -3.72 14.47
C ASP A 638 -6.03 -3.23 14.46
N SER A 639 -6.41 -2.54 15.53
CA SER A 639 -7.71 -1.90 15.65
C SER A 639 -7.56 -0.63 16.46
N GLN A 640 -7.74 0.50 15.78
CA GLN A 640 -7.64 1.82 16.35
C GLN A 640 -8.94 2.57 16.13
N THR A 641 -9.38 3.28 17.14
CA THR A 641 -10.52 4.19 17.04
C THR A 641 -10.14 5.56 17.58
N ARG A 642 -10.68 6.60 16.95
CA ARG A 642 -10.55 8.00 17.32
C ARG A 642 -11.86 8.73 17.07
N THR A 643 -11.95 9.97 17.53
CA THR A 643 -13.17 10.76 17.37
C THR A 643 -12.81 12.16 16.93
N THR A 644 -13.41 12.60 15.84
CA THR A 644 -13.43 14.01 15.46
C THR A 644 -14.63 14.66 16.12
N LYS A 645 -14.35 15.59 17.03
CA LYS A 645 -15.35 16.25 17.85
C LYS A 645 -15.92 17.49 17.15
N ALA A 646 -17.22 17.72 17.32
CA ALA A 646 -17.82 18.99 16.94
C ALA A 646 -17.70 20.00 18.10
N GLY A 647 -17.50 21.28 17.77
CA GLY A 647 -17.35 22.34 18.78
C GLY A 647 -17.68 23.72 18.23
N VAL A 648 -18.47 24.47 19.01
CA VAL A 648 -18.77 25.89 18.78
C VAL A 648 -18.36 26.67 20.01
N THR A 649 -17.33 27.51 19.89
CA THR A 649 -16.74 28.25 21.01
C THR A 649 -17.80 29.01 21.81
N GLY A 650 -17.86 28.76 23.11
CA GLY A 650 -18.80 29.39 24.05
C GLY A 650 -20.26 28.92 23.97
N MET A 651 -20.62 28.01 23.05
CA MET A 651 -22.04 27.73 22.77
C MET A 651 -22.44 26.25 22.85
N ALA A 652 -21.76 25.34 22.12
CA ALA A 652 -22.22 23.95 21.99
C ALA A 652 -21.07 22.97 21.66
N GLY A 653 -21.33 21.66 21.83
CA GLY A 653 -20.33 20.61 21.61
C GLY A 653 -19.14 20.76 22.57
N GLN A 654 -17.91 20.67 22.05
CA GLN A 654 -16.70 21.09 22.77
C GLN A 654 -16.62 22.62 22.84
N SER A 655 -17.43 23.23 23.71
CA SER A 655 -17.60 24.68 23.75
C SER A 655 -16.41 25.46 24.32
N ASP A 656 -15.48 24.80 25.00
CA ASP A 656 -14.24 25.38 25.55
C ASP A 656 -13.12 25.50 24.51
N VAL A 657 -13.30 24.94 23.31
CA VAL A 657 -12.35 25.09 22.22
C VAL A 657 -12.27 26.55 21.76
N ILE A 658 -11.07 27.00 21.41
CA ILE A 658 -10.80 28.31 20.78
C ILE A 658 -9.90 28.11 19.57
N THR A 659 -9.73 29.13 18.74
CA THR A 659 -8.88 29.05 17.54
C THR A 659 -7.45 28.61 17.84
N ALA A 660 -6.91 28.97 19.02
CA ALA A 660 -5.58 28.56 19.46
C ALA A 660 -5.48 27.08 19.90
N THR A 661 -6.59 26.40 20.18
CA THR A 661 -6.65 25.00 20.64
C THR A 661 -7.45 24.09 19.72
N LYS A 662 -7.78 24.56 18.51
CA LYS A 662 -8.63 23.88 17.52
C LYS A 662 -8.19 22.45 17.19
N ASP A 663 -6.89 22.17 17.20
CA ASP A 663 -6.34 20.85 16.88
C ASP A 663 -6.78 19.77 17.88
N SER A 664 -7.23 20.16 19.10
CA SER A 664 -7.80 19.24 20.08
C SER A 664 -9.14 18.61 19.67
N LEU A 665 -9.80 19.14 18.64
CA LEU A 665 -11.06 18.61 18.12
C LEU A 665 -10.86 17.44 17.16
N ASN A 666 -9.69 17.34 16.50
CA ASN A 666 -9.42 16.27 15.55
C ASN A 666 -8.14 15.52 15.94
N ASP A 667 -8.29 14.47 16.74
CA ASP A 667 -7.19 13.54 17.01
C ASP A 667 -6.94 12.68 15.76
N ALA A 668 -5.94 13.06 14.98
CA ALA A 668 -5.68 12.49 13.67
C ALA A 668 -5.46 10.97 13.75
N LEU A 669 -6.23 10.21 12.97
CA LEU A 669 -6.05 8.78 12.82
C LEU A 669 -5.50 8.47 11.43
N SER A 670 -4.21 8.14 11.36
CA SER A 670 -3.60 7.61 10.14
C SER A 670 -4.02 6.16 9.92
N ASN A 671 -4.17 5.75 8.66
CA ASN A 671 -4.35 4.35 8.31
C ASN A 671 -3.13 3.54 8.78
N SER A 672 -3.35 2.58 9.68
CA SER A 672 -2.30 1.73 10.24
C SER A 672 -1.94 0.53 9.35
N PHE A 673 -2.68 0.31 8.26
CA PHE A 673 -2.48 -0.81 7.36
C PHE A 673 -1.53 -0.46 6.19
N ASP A 674 -0.42 -1.18 6.09
CA ASP A 674 0.43 -1.25 4.90
C ASP A 674 0.52 -2.70 4.39
N ALA A 675 0.08 -2.93 3.14
CA ALA A 675 0.00 -4.27 2.60
C ALA A 675 1.37 -4.98 2.49
N ASN A 676 2.45 -4.25 2.24
CA ASN A 676 3.79 -4.84 2.12
C ASN A 676 4.33 -5.21 3.49
N THR A 677 4.27 -4.29 4.46
CA THR A 677 4.69 -4.54 5.84
C THR A 677 3.92 -5.70 6.45
N VAL A 678 2.60 -5.77 6.27
CA VAL A 678 1.79 -6.88 6.78
C VAL A 678 2.15 -8.20 6.09
N ASN A 679 2.41 -8.22 4.78
CA ASN A 679 2.86 -9.44 4.09
C ASN A 679 4.26 -9.90 4.57
N GLU A 680 5.17 -8.97 4.83
CA GLU A 680 6.51 -9.25 5.36
C GLU A 680 6.44 -9.81 6.78
N GLU A 681 5.66 -9.19 7.67
CA GLU A 681 5.38 -9.68 9.02
C GLU A 681 4.82 -11.11 8.99
N LEU A 682 3.75 -11.34 8.20
CA LEU A 682 3.16 -12.67 8.06
C LEU A 682 4.16 -13.71 7.54
N GLY A 683 4.99 -13.34 6.57
CA GLY A 683 6.04 -14.20 6.02
C GLY A 683 7.08 -14.58 7.09
N ALA A 684 7.54 -13.60 7.85
CA ALA A 684 8.48 -13.79 8.96
C ALA A 684 7.91 -14.70 10.05
N GLN A 685 6.68 -14.47 10.50
CA GLN A 685 6.03 -15.31 11.50
C GLN A 685 5.85 -16.76 11.03
N VAL A 686 5.45 -16.96 9.78
CA VAL A 686 5.34 -18.30 9.18
C VAL A 686 6.70 -19.00 9.17
N GLU A 687 7.78 -18.30 8.85
CA GLU A 687 9.13 -18.88 8.86
C GLU A 687 9.62 -19.22 10.26
N ILE A 688 9.44 -18.32 11.22
CA ILE A 688 9.85 -18.48 12.63
C ILE A 688 9.09 -19.64 13.28
N THR A 689 7.75 -19.66 13.17
CA THR A 689 6.91 -20.70 13.77
C THR A 689 7.18 -22.07 13.15
N ARG A 690 7.42 -22.13 11.84
CA ARG A 690 7.83 -23.36 11.16
C ARG A 690 9.19 -23.85 11.66
N ALA A 691 10.18 -22.97 11.80
CA ALA A 691 11.51 -23.34 12.30
C ALA A 691 11.47 -23.78 13.77
N PHE A 692 10.74 -23.06 14.62
CA PHE A 692 10.57 -23.43 16.02
C PHE A 692 9.87 -24.78 16.18
N GLY A 693 8.79 -25.01 15.42
CA GLY A 693 8.07 -26.29 15.42
C GLY A 693 8.89 -27.48 14.94
N GLN A 694 9.97 -27.24 14.16
CA GLN A 694 10.92 -28.27 13.75
C GLN A 694 11.98 -28.57 14.81
N GLU A 695 12.52 -27.54 15.48
CA GLU A 695 13.71 -27.69 16.34
C GLU A 695 13.38 -27.85 17.82
N ALA A 696 12.38 -27.14 18.34
CA ALA A 696 12.09 -27.12 19.77
C ALA A 696 11.63 -28.49 20.32
N PRO A 697 10.76 -29.27 19.64
CA PRO A 697 10.43 -30.62 20.09
C PRO A 697 11.65 -31.55 20.11
N LYS A 698 12.58 -31.40 19.16
CA LYS A 698 13.80 -32.21 19.11
C LYS A 698 14.73 -31.90 20.28
N ALA A 699 14.96 -30.61 20.53
CA ALA A 699 15.78 -30.16 21.66
C ALA A 699 15.20 -30.59 23.02
N VAL A 700 13.87 -30.52 23.18
CA VAL A 700 13.19 -31.06 24.38
C VAL A 700 13.39 -32.56 24.50
N GLY A 701 13.26 -33.31 23.41
CA GLY A 701 13.55 -34.73 23.37
C GLY A 701 14.99 -35.04 23.80
N ASP A 702 15.97 -34.37 23.21
CA ASP A 702 17.39 -34.55 23.50
C ASP A 702 17.73 -34.19 24.95
N PHE A 703 17.19 -33.09 25.46
CA PHE A 703 17.36 -32.68 26.86
C PHE A 703 16.76 -33.72 27.82
N ALA A 704 15.53 -34.17 27.56
CA ALA A 704 14.85 -35.15 28.40
C ALA A 704 15.63 -36.47 28.43
N VAL A 705 16.09 -36.95 27.28
CA VAL A 705 16.95 -38.15 27.17
C VAL A 705 18.26 -37.97 27.92
N ASN A 706 18.95 -36.84 27.76
CA ASN A 706 20.20 -36.58 28.45
C ASN A 706 20.02 -36.48 29.98
N LYS A 707 18.92 -35.87 30.44
CA LYS A 707 18.60 -35.76 31.86
C LYS A 707 18.24 -37.11 32.45
N GLN A 708 17.45 -37.91 31.74
CA GLN A 708 17.16 -39.29 32.10
C GLN A 708 18.46 -40.08 32.26
N VAL A 709 19.34 -40.04 31.27
CA VAL A 709 20.67 -40.68 31.29
C VAL A 709 21.54 -40.22 32.48
N GLU A 710 21.55 -38.93 32.78
CA GLU A 710 22.29 -38.36 33.91
C GLU A 710 21.79 -38.92 35.25
N LEU A 711 20.47 -38.90 35.47
CA LEU A 711 19.82 -39.40 36.69
C LEU A 711 20.02 -40.91 36.88
N LEU A 712 19.99 -41.67 35.78
CA LEU A 712 20.32 -43.10 35.79
C LEU A 712 21.76 -43.37 36.22
N ARG A 713 22.74 -42.58 35.76
CA ARG A 713 24.14 -42.70 36.21
C ARG A 713 24.32 -42.35 37.68
N GLN A 714 23.50 -41.45 38.21
CA GLN A 714 23.48 -41.07 39.63
C GLN A 714 22.71 -42.08 40.51
N GLY A 715 22.05 -43.08 39.90
CA GLY A 715 21.25 -44.09 40.60
C GLY A 715 19.88 -43.61 41.08
N LYS A 716 19.36 -42.53 40.51
CA LYS A 716 18.06 -41.91 40.86
C LYS A 716 16.96 -42.38 39.89
N PHE A 717 16.57 -43.64 40.00
CA PHE A 717 15.70 -44.31 39.02
C PHE A 717 14.27 -43.73 38.95
N GLU A 718 13.63 -43.46 40.08
CA GLU A 718 12.28 -42.86 40.12
C GLU A 718 12.23 -41.45 39.52
N GLU A 719 13.29 -40.65 39.70
CA GLU A 719 13.40 -39.33 39.06
C GLU A 719 13.64 -39.44 37.56
N ALA A 720 14.40 -40.44 37.10
CA ALA A 720 14.69 -40.67 35.69
C ALA A 720 13.45 -41.13 34.89
N GLU A 721 12.54 -41.90 35.49
CA GLU A 721 11.29 -42.35 34.87
C GLU A 721 10.38 -41.17 34.48
N LYS A 722 10.40 -40.08 35.26
CA LYS A 722 9.62 -38.86 34.95
C LYS A 722 10.10 -38.14 33.68
N TRP A 723 11.32 -38.40 33.22
CA TRP A 723 11.92 -37.88 31.99
C TRP A 723 11.85 -38.85 30.80
N ALA A 724 11.30 -40.05 31.02
CA ALA A 724 11.06 -41.03 29.96
C ALA A 724 10.10 -40.50 28.89
N GLU A 725 9.96 -41.25 27.79
CA GLU A 725 9.11 -40.89 26.64
C GLU A 725 7.66 -40.59 27.01
N ASP A 726 7.12 -41.33 27.98
CA ASP A 726 5.80 -41.19 28.60
C ASP A 726 5.84 -40.52 29.99
N GLY A 727 7.04 -40.09 30.40
CA GLY A 727 7.27 -39.43 31.68
C GLY A 727 6.60 -38.07 31.76
N VAL A 728 5.96 -37.80 32.90
CA VAL A 728 5.18 -36.57 33.14
C VAL A 728 5.96 -35.27 32.87
N TYR A 729 7.29 -35.26 33.04
CA TYR A 729 8.11 -34.05 32.82
C TYR A 729 8.44 -33.82 31.35
N ARG A 730 8.66 -34.89 30.57
CA ARG A 730 8.87 -34.78 29.12
C ARG A 730 7.58 -34.40 28.40
N VAL A 731 6.45 -35.00 28.81
CA VAL A 731 5.12 -34.63 28.29
C VAL A 731 4.80 -33.18 28.61
N ALA A 732 5.03 -32.73 29.85
CA ALA A 732 4.83 -31.32 30.22
C ALA A 732 5.70 -30.36 29.40
N LEU A 733 6.94 -30.71 29.08
CA LEU A 733 7.82 -29.91 28.22
C LEU A 733 7.34 -29.86 26.76
N HIS A 734 6.87 -30.98 26.20
CA HIS A 734 6.28 -30.98 24.86
C HIS A 734 4.98 -30.17 24.79
N THR A 735 4.13 -30.24 25.82
CA THR A 735 2.92 -29.40 25.94
C THR A 735 3.31 -27.92 26.01
N LEU A 736 4.36 -27.57 26.75
CA LEU A 736 4.87 -26.20 26.82
C LEU A 736 5.39 -25.70 25.46
N VAL A 737 6.16 -26.50 24.73
CA VAL A 737 6.61 -26.16 23.36
C VAL A 737 5.43 -26.01 22.41
N GLY A 738 4.41 -26.88 22.51
CA GLY A 738 3.18 -26.77 21.74
C GLY A 738 2.45 -25.45 22.02
N ALA A 739 2.29 -25.10 23.29
CA ALA A 739 1.64 -23.86 23.70
C ALA A 739 2.41 -22.59 23.29
N LEU A 740 3.74 -22.65 23.26
CA LEU A 740 4.61 -21.59 22.75
C LEU A 740 4.50 -21.42 21.23
N ALA A 741 4.26 -22.51 20.49
CA ALA A 741 4.08 -22.48 19.05
C ALA A 741 2.69 -21.99 18.63
N THR A 742 1.62 -22.40 19.35
CA THR A 742 0.22 -22.10 18.96
C THR A 742 -0.40 -20.92 19.72
N GLY A 743 0.10 -20.57 20.90
CA GLY A 743 -0.45 -19.50 21.74
C GLY A 743 -1.58 -19.96 22.67
N SER A 744 -1.91 -21.25 22.71
CA SER A 744 -2.95 -21.85 23.56
C SER A 744 -2.49 -23.20 24.16
N ILE A 745 -2.96 -23.52 25.37
CA ILE A 745 -2.79 -24.85 25.98
C ILE A 745 -4.11 -25.62 25.77
N ASP A 746 -4.10 -26.62 24.89
CA ASP A 746 -5.22 -27.57 24.80
C ASP A 746 -4.99 -28.71 25.81
N GLY A 747 -5.85 -28.80 26.83
CA GLY A 747 -5.86 -29.90 27.78
C GLY A 747 -6.56 -29.60 29.12
N ALA A 748 -7.89 -29.53 29.10
CA ALA A 748 -8.80 -29.60 30.25
C ALA A 748 -8.83 -28.45 31.28
N VAL A 749 -9.40 -27.28 30.91
CA VAL A 749 -10.33 -26.53 31.80
C VAL A 749 -11.45 -25.95 30.95
N ALA A 750 -12.67 -26.45 31.16
CA ALA A 750 -13.89 -25.88 30.62
C ALA A 750 -14.24 -24.59 31.37
N SER A 751 -13.71 -23.44 30.94
CA SER A 751 -14.33 -22.10 31.00
C SER A 751 -13.30 -21.02 30.67
N GLY A 752 -13.44 -20.38 29.49
CA GLY A 752 -12.89 -19.05 29.22
C GLY A 752 -11.37 -18.91 29.01
N THR A 753 -10.99 -18.66 27.76
CA THR A 753 -9.93 -17.72 27.34
C THR A 753 -8.81 -17.41 28.34
N THR A 754 -7.66 -18.08 28.26
CA THR A 754 -6.43 -17.53 28.84
C THR A 754 -5.19 -17.77 27.98
N ALA A 755 -4.46 -16.68 27.74
CA ALA A 755 -3.11 -16.67 27.20
C ALA A 755 -2.11 -17.24 28.23
N VAL A 756 -1.03 -17.86 27.76
CA VAL A 756 -0.01 -18.45 28.64
C VAL A 756 0.84 -17.35 29.29
N SER A 757 0.72 -17.19 30.60
CA SER A 757 1.59 -16.36 31.44
C SER A 757 2.50 -17.21 32.33
N VAL A 758 3.64 -16.69 32.80
CA VAL A 758 4.56 -17.40 33.73
C VAL A 758 3.82 -17.98 34.94
N PRO A 759 2.84 -17.28 35.58
CA PRO A 759 2.08 -17.84 36.70
C PRO A 759 1.08 -18.93 36.28
N ALA A 760 0.41 -18.79 35.13
CA ALA A 760 -0.49 -19.83 34.61
C ALA A 760 0.29 -21.10 34.26
N LEU A 761 1.50 -20.94 33.73
CA LEU A 761 2.40 -22.04 33.46
C LEU A 761 2.96 -22.69 34.74
N ASP A 762 3.40 -21.92 35.74
CA ASP A 762 3.84 -22.48 37.03
C ASP A 762 2.72 -23.27 37.70
N ASN A 763 1.48 -22.77 37.66
CA ASN A 763 0.31 -23.49 38.17
C ASN A 763 0.03 -24.79 37.41
N TYR A 764 0.08 -24.77 36.07
CA TYR A 764 -0.08 -25.98 35.26
C TYR A 764 1.02 -27.01 35.57
N LEU A 765 2.29 -26.58 35.61
CA LEU A 765 3.41 -27.46 35.94
C LEU A 765 3.29 -28.03 37.36
N LYS A 766 2.77 -27.24 38.30
CA LYS A 766 2.46 -27.67 39.67
C LYS A 766 1.32 -28.69 39.72
N GLU A 767 0.26 -28.50 38.93
CA GLU A 767 -0.86 -29.45 38.79
C GLU A 767 -0.44 -30.76 38.11
N GLN A 768 0.53 -30.70 37.18
CA GLN A 768 1.15 -31.89 36.57
C GLN A 768 2.17 -32.59 37.50
N GLY A 769 2.27 -32.18 38.77
CA GLY A 769 3.08 -32.85 39.79
C GLY A 769 4.58 -32.54 39.74
N LEU A 770 4.99 -31.43 39.11
CA LEU A 770 6.39 -30.99 39.15
C LEU A 770 6.71 -30.35 40.52
N ASP A 771 7.81 -30.80 41.13
CA ASP A 771 8.35 -30.18 42.34
C ASP A 771 8.93 -28.79 42.07
N ASP A 772 9.16 -28.02 43.13
CA ASP A 772 9.57 -26.62 43.05
C ASP A 772 10.87 -26.39 42.28
N THR A 773 11.79 -27.36 42.32
CA THR A 773 13.09 -27.26 41.64
C THR A 773 12.94 -27.55 40.14
N ALA A 774 12.16 -28.58 39.80
CA ALA A 774 11.84 -28.92 38.41
C ALA A 774 11.00 -27.81 37.74
N ARG A 775 10.01 -27.25 38.44
CA ARG A 775 9.24 -26.10 37.94
C ARG A 775 10.14 -24.89 37.71
N LYS A 776 11.00 -24.53 38.68
CA LYS A 776 11.95 -23.41 38.52
C LYS A 776 12.92 -23.62 37.38
N ALA A 777 13.40 -24.84 37.12
CA ALA A 777 14.29 -25.12 35.99
C ALA A 777 13.56 -25.00 34.63
N VAL A 778 12.33 -25.53 34.54
CA VAL A 778 11.46 -25.38 33.35
C VAL A 778 11.08 -23.90 33.14
N LEU A 779 10.81 -23.18 34.22
CA LEU A 779 10.47 -21.76 34.21
C LEU A 779 11.69 -20.85 34.00
N LEU A 780 12.92 -21.24 34.35
CA LEU A 780 14.15 -20.49 34.05
C LEU A 780 14.52 -20.59 32.57
N GLY A 781 14.26 -21.74 31.93
CA GLY A 781 14.29 -21.87 30.47
C GLY A 781 13.22 -21.02 29.78
N PHE A 782 12.11 -20.73 30.48
CA PHE A 782 10.97 -19.95 30.00
C PHE A 782 11.13 -18.43 30.24
N SER A 783 11.66 -18.00 31.39
CA SER A 783 11.72 -16.60 31.82
C SER A 783 12.74 -15.75 31.05
N ALA A 784 13.65 -16.38 30.31
CA ALA A 784 14.55 -15.71 29.38
C ALA A 784 13.85 -15.21 28.09
N SER A 785 12.55 -15.49 27.88
CA SER A 785 11.89 -15.34 26.57
C SER A 785 10.50 -14.66 26.54
N VAL A 786 9.91 -14.29 27.68
CA VAL A 786 8.50 -13.85 27.73
C VAL A 786 8.36 -12.42 28.27
N GLY A 787 8.31 -11.44 27.37
CA GLY A 787 7.74 -10.11 27.61
C GLY A 787 6.34 -10.02 27.02
N ALA A 788 5.36 -9.56 27.79
CA ALA A 788 3.92 -9.73 27.55
C ALA A 788 3.27 -8.76 26.52
N SER A 789 2.30 -9.24 25.73
CA SER A 789 0.91 -8.69 25.58
C SER A 789 0.10 -9.44 24.48
N ILE A 790 -1.20 -9.12 24.34
CA ILE A 790 -2.38 -10.01 24.16
C ILE A 790 -3.09 -9.82 22.79
N GLY A 791 -3.66 -10.89 22.19
CA GLY A 791 -4.83 -10.80 21.28
C GLY A 791 -5.01 -11.92 20.22
N GLY A 792 -6.18 -12.58 20.19
CA GLY A 792 -6.84 -13.13 18.97
C GLY A 792 -6.81 -14.65 18.67
N ASP A 793 -7.99 -15.28 18.63
CA ASP A 793 -8.25 -16.72 18.41
C ASP A 793 -7.93 -17.26 16.99
N THR A 794 -7.22 -18.39 16.89
CA THR A 794 -7.62 -19.61 16.13
C THR A 794 -6.55 -20.72 16.17
N ALA A 795 -6.87 -21.86 16.79
CA ALA A 795 -6.33 -23.18 16.42
C ALA A 795 -7.15 -24.30 17.10
N SER A 796 -7.84 -25.13 16.32
CA SER A 796 -8.21 -26.47 16.73
C SER A 796 -7.74 -27.45 15.66
N THR A 797 -7.21 -28.61 16.08
CA THR A 797 -6.63 -29.74 15.30
C THR A 797 -5.13 -29.75 14.96
N VAL A 798 -4.22 -29.65 15.95
CA VAL A 798 -2.78 -29.96 15.72
C VAL A 798 -2.10 -30.85 16.80
N SER A 799 -2.74 -31.20 17.92
CA SER A 799 -2.03 -31.77 19.08
C SER A 799 -1.59 -33.25 19.00
N SER A 800 -1.82 -34.01 17.92
CA SER A 800 -1.64 -35.48 17.95
C SER A 800 -0.50 -36.08 17.09
N PHE A 801 0.40 -35.29 16.48
CA PHE A 801 1.34 -35.84 15.47
C PHE A 801 2.84 -35.61 15.69
N ASN A 802 3.29 -34.95 16.77
CA ASN A 802 4.71 -34.60 16.97
C ASN A 802 5.44 -35.43 18.06
N GLN A 803 4.83 -36.51 18.57
CA GLN A 803 5.30 -37.17 19.80
C GLN A 803 6.24 -38.37 19.61
N THR A 804 6.57 -38.79 18.40
CA THR A 804 7.41 -39.99 18.25
C THR A 804 8.25 -39.83 17.00
N ASP A 805 9.52 -39.49 17.20
CA ASP A 805 10.65 -39.80 16.30
C ASP A 805 11.89 -39.06 16.81
N ASN A 806 12.73 -39.74 17.60
CA ASN A 806 14.19 -39.54 17.72
C ASN A 806 14.78 -40.57 18.70
N ASN A 807 15.51 -41.56 18.18
CA ASN A 807 15.89 -42.79 18.90
C ASN A 807 17.36 -42.76 19.37
N TYR A 808 17.58 -42.80 20.70
CA TYR A 808 18.82 -43.24 21.37
C TYR A 808 18.42 -44.27 22.44
N LEU A 809 19.07 -45.45 22.48
CA LEU A 809 18.75 -46.63 23.33
C LEU A 809 17.24 -46.88 23.49
N SER A 810 16.70 -47.95 22.88
CA SER A 810 15.26 -48.26 23.00
C SER A 810 14.82 -48.37 24.47
N HIS A 811 13.55 -48.06 24.77
CA HIS A 811 12.98 -48.16 26.13
C HIS A 811 13.35 -49.49 26.83
N LYS A 812 13.38 -50.58 26.08
CA LYS A 812 13.81 -51.91 26.53
C LYS A 812 15.31 -52.00 26.89
N GLN A 813 16.18 -51.41 26.07
CA GLN A 813 17.62 -51.33 26.34
C GLN A 813 17.92 -50.43 27.54
N MET A 814 17.12 -49.38 27.74
CA MET A 814 17.25 -48.51 28.89
C MET A 814 16.81 -49.20 30.19
N GLN A 815 15.72 -49.98 30.17
CA GLN A 815 15.32 -50.83 31.29
C GLN A 815 16.35 -51.93 31.61
N GLU A 816 16.98 -52.51 30.59
CA GLU A 816 18.07 -53.49 30.78
C GLU A 816 19.32 -52.83 31.37
N TRP A 817 19.64 -51.61 30.95
CA TRP A 817 20.72 -50.81 31.53
C TRP A 817 20.43 -50.44 33.00
N ILE A 818 19.20 -50.02 33.31
CA ILE A 818 18.71 -49.74 34.66
C ILE A 818 18.86 -50.97 35.55
N LYS A 819 18.31 -52.12 35.13
CA LYS A 819 18.42 -53.39 35.86
C LYS A 819 19.87 -53.85 36.02
N ALA A 820 20.74 -53.55 35.06
CA ALA A 820 22.16 -53.85 35.14
C ALA A 820 22.88 -52.95 36.15
N LEU A 821 22.54 -51.66 36.23
CA LEU A 821 23.08 -50.72 37.21
C LEU A 821 22.58 -51.00 38.64
N GLU A 822 21.31 -51.31 38.83
CA GLU A 822 20.73 -51.70 40.13
C GLU A 822 21.43 -52.93 40.72
N LYS A 823 21.77 -53.92 39.88
CA LYS A 823 22.48 -55.14 40.29
C LYS A 823 23.95 -54.93 40.69
N THR A 824 24.55 -53.78 40.41
CA THR A 824 25.97 -53.51 40.74
C THR A 824 26.22 -52.95 42.13
N GLY A 825 25.21 -52.49 42.86
CA GLY A 825 25.41 -51.84 44.15
C GLY A 825 26.30 -50.59 44.05
N SER A 826 27.14 -50.33 45.06
CA SER A 826 28.03 -49.16 45.16
C SER A 826 29.46 -49.36 44.58
N ASP A 827 29.71 -50.43 43.81
CA ASP A 827 31.02 -50.70 43.18
C ASP A 827 31.31 -49.73 42.00
N PRO A 828 32.26 -48.78 42.12
CA PRO A 828 32.49 -47.74 41.13
C PRO A 828 33.04 -48.27 39.81
N ARG A 829 33.92 -49.28 39.83
CA ARG A 829 34.58 -49.79 38.60
C ARG A 829 33.62 -50.60 37.74
N ARG A 830 32.69 -51.33 38.38
CA ARG A 830 31.68 -52.15 37.71
C ARG A 830 30.56 -51.30 37.11
N ARG A 831 30.15 -50.23 37.81
CA ARG A 831 29.28 -49.19 37.25
C ARG A 831 29.91 -48.49 36.05
N GLU A 832 31.21 -48.16 36.11
CA GLU A 832 31.93 -47.51 35.01
C GLU A 832 32.07 -48.43 33.77
N GLN A 833 32.24 -49.74 33.96
CA GLN A 833 32.23 -50.74 32.88
C GLN A 833 30.85 -50.93 32.24
N ILE A 834 29.77 -51.01 33.03
CA ILE A 834 28.39 -51.10 32.51
C ILE A 834 28.00 -49.82 31.79
N ASN A 835 28.33 -48.65 32.36
CA ASN A 835 28.13 -47.36 31.71
C ASN A 835 28.91 -47.31 30.39
N SER A 836 30.18 -47.73 30.36
CA SER A 836 30.99 -47.76 29.13
C SER A 836 30.45 -48.75 28.08
N PHE A 837 29.83 -49.86 28.50
CA PHE A 837 29.23 -50.87 27.63
C PHE A 837 27.95 -50.35 26.97
N TYR A 838 27.01 -49.80 27.73
CA TYR A 838 25.77 -49.23 27.18
C TYR A 838 26.01 -47.91 26.41
N LEU A 839 27.02 -47.11 26.80
CA LEU A 839 27.47 -45.95 26.02
C LEU A 839 28.11 -46.34 24.67
N LYS A 840 28.79 -47.49 24.59
CA LYS A 840 29.29 -48.04 23.33
C LYS A 840 28.17 -48.65 22.48
N MET A 841 27.18 -49.32 23.08
CA MET A 841 25.99 -49.80 22.36
C MET A 841 25.13 -48.68 21.79
N GLY A 842 25.00 -47.55 22.51
CA GLY A 842 24.34 -46.35 21.98
C GLY A 842 25.06 -45.71 20.77
N ARG A 843 26.34 -46.07 20.52
CA ARG A 843 27.11 -45.64 19.34
C ARG A 843 27.18 -46.71 18.24
N TYR A 844 26.80 -47.95 18.54
CA TYR A 844 26.86 -49.12 17.65
C TYR A 844 25.81 -50.13 18.14
N ASN A 845 24.58 -50.10 17.62
CA ASN A 845 23.99 -51.33 17.11
C ASN A 845 22.73 -51.15 16.24
N PRO A 846 22.55 -52.03 15.24
CA PRO A 846 21.44 -52.09 14.31
C PRO A 846 20.34 -53.05 14.78
N ILE A 847 19.23 -53.07 14.02
CA ILE A 847 18.21 -54.13 13.89
C ILE A 847 16.86 -53.86 14.59
N ARG A 848 15.91 -53.65 13.69
CA ARG A 848 14.45 -53.67 13.73
C ARG A 848 13.81 -54.92 14.33
N SER A 849 12.60 -54.72 14.84
CA SER A 849 11.43 -55.53 14.48
C SER A 849 10.23 -54.61 14.37
#